data_AF-A0AAD6TY02-F1
#
_entry.id   AF-A0AAD6TY02-F1
#
_cell.length_a   1.000
_cell.length_b   1.000
_cell.length_c   1.000
_cell.angle_alpha   90.00
_cell.angle_beta   90.00
_cell.angle_gamma   90.00
#
_symmetry.space_group_name_H-M   'P 1'
#
loop_
_entity.id
_entity.type
_entity.pdbx_description
1 polymer ?
#
loop_
_entity_poly.entity_id
_entity_poly.type
_entity_poly.pdbx_seq_one_letter_code
_entity_poly.pdbx_strand_id
1 'polypeptide(L)'
;MSRCWVKARKDVATNTALSNQQFTIRNVKITNAATAIYQLWNWGFTWQNIQISNCGVGFDLNTGGLTLATQSAGGILLVDSSIKNTGIGIRMSSTQATSLGGSVILDNVAFSGITTANVQDKSGTLVAANAGGTAQWFQGNVYLGTSKRYLRGSYTPSGSRPNALIDSSGNFFTKSRPQYQDYQDIQFLSIMAIGLGAAGDGVTDDTVAINTFLQKYSGCAILLFEAGTYLVTDTIFVPAGTKMIGGMFSVIMGTGANFADQKNPRPVIRVGNPGDEGAVEISDMVITTTGGSAGAIGIEWNVNEDSQGAAGMWDVHIRLGGAKGTNINSANCPTSSTDASKCASAFLGLHITPTGSGYFENVWVWNADHDLDDPAQTKINAFSGRGVLVESKKGPVWLVGTASEHHVIYQYAFKNAQNIYAGLIQTETPYFQPTPNPPAPFSLNSDYGDPDSIHNDAWGLIITKSYSVYVYGAGFYSFFQTYSQDCVPNRNCQDSMVLVDQASSGIYIYQLTTAGSTNMLSYPNVSIAQQADNINGFASTLTLWEAPTSNVPQGECGSTQATLVQAIPRRPAAGLFARQSEDFNYYSLNHAKIATDLMVGDLDGDGNRKPRQNCIFYVNQQNVDPDDPNYAKNRAIQFADLMNAQNPGGDYHTLYDVYDTAAAFSYTDNPMMSAFSSGNLRNWFEDTSQSFAEHCSGHIYLIVDAEPQEIWPGSIWITHEWPAIQESGLATQVTEIRPEDVGRAVADNGRTRYIRNYPYRGGQPPGATPPRDGQTSEFDDCVIVDPAVSNAKWAKVVDVSGDYTPFKEGHCTMHVHQWYNANAGGGPFGDPNYQATYSIEVTMYDDGPTHKIGYVARKDAPYDMVSKLDQVFHVNPVEDGDYIEFTLGSTKWRNDDGSCQVGKYDHGADRQMDCGFTCTWLGGDSTDRTPLGLFLA
;
A
#
# COMPACT_ATOMS: atom_id res chain seq x y z
N MET A 1 -14.91 29.62 -11.85
CA MET A 1 -14.20 29.18 -13.07
C MET A 1 -13.27 30.30 -13.59
N SER A 2 -12.07 30.42 -13.04
CA SER A 2 -11.04 31.36 -13.51
C SER A 2 -9.92 30.55 -14.17
N ARG A 3 -9.96 30.49 -15.51
CA ARG A 3 -8.91 29.86 -16.33
C ARG A 3 -7.68 30.77 -16.32
N CYS A 4 -6.65 30.44 -15.55
CA CYS A 4 -5.31 31.00 -15.73
C CYS A 4 -4.67 30.42 -16.98
N TRP A 5 -4.92 31.07 -18.13
CA TRP A 5 -4.07 30.89 -19.31
C TRP A 5 -2.84 31.77 -19.14
N VAL A 6 -1.66 31.17 -19.02
CA VAL A 6 -0.41 31.88 -19.30
C VAL A 6 -0.40 32.18 -20.79
N LYS A 7 -0.81 33.40 -21.16
CA LYS A 7 -0.82 33.87 -22.54
C LYS A 7 0.62 34.19 -22.92
N ALA A 8 1.30 33.22 -23.55
CA ALA A 8 2.59 33.45 -24.19
C ALA A 8 2.43 34.55 -25.25
N ARG A 9 3.20 35.64 -25.10
CA ARG A 9 3.38 36.63 -26.16
C ARG A 9 4.07 35.96 -27.35
N LYS A 10 3.63 36.24 -28.57
CA LYS A 10 4.11 35.66 -29.84
C LYS A 10 5.56 36.04 -30.19
N ASP A 11 6.22 36.78 -29.31
CA ASP A 11 7.43 37.55 -29.54
C ASP A 11 8.53 37.29 -28.48
N VAL A 12 8.35 36.30 -27.60
CA VAL A 12 9.41 35.85 -26.67
C VAL A 12 10.04 34.56 -27.18
N ALA A 13 11.35 34.58 -27.43
CA ALA A 13 12.14 33.44 -27.95
C ALA A 13 12.21 32.24 -26.98
N THR A 14 11.81 32.41 -25.71
CA THR A 14 11.86 31.40 -24.65
C THR A 14 10.62 31.52 -23.75
N ASN A 15 9.86 30.44 -23.54
CA ASN A 15 8.67 30.48 -22.67
C ASN A 15 9.02 30.45 -21.17
N THR A 16 10.09 29.76 -20.78
CA THR A 16 10.50 29.66 -19.37
C THR A 16 12.02 29.56 -19.28
N ALA A 17 12.67 30.53 -18.65
CA ALA A 17 14.09 30.50 -18.31
C ALA A 17 14.23 30.31 -16.81
N LEU A 18 14.84 29.21 -16.38
CA LEU A 18 14.95 28.84 -14.97
C LEU A 18 16.41 28.67 -14.56
N SER A 19 16.70 29.21 -13.38
CA SER A 19 18.03 29.40 -12.80
C SER A 19 17.88 29.44 -11.29
N ASN A 20 18.20 28.34 -10.62
CA ASN A 20 18.14 28.22 -9.17
C ASN A 20 19.11 27.13 -8.72
N GLN A 21 19.45 27.07 -7.44
CA GLN A 21 20.23 25.97 -6.87
C GLN A 21 19.52 24.63 -7.14
N GLN A 22 18.27 24.51 -6.69
CA GLN A 22 17.42 23.35 -6.90
C GLN A 22 15.97 23.75 -7.08
N PHE A 23 15.17 22.87 -7.68
CA PHE A 23 13.72 22.98 -7.68
C PHE A 23 13.07 21.64 -8.02
N THR A 24 11.87 21.42 -7.49
CA THR A 24 10.95 20.35 -7.91
C THR A 24 9.80 21.00 -8.67
N ILE A 25 9.66 20.67 -9.94
CA ILE A 25 8.61 21.23 -10.80
C ILE A 25 7.80 20.07 -11.35
N ARG A 26 6.47 20.11 -11.18
CA ARG A 26 5.60 19.05 -11.67
C ARG A 26 4.32 19.53 -12.33
N ASN A 27 3.77 18.65 -13.17
CA ASN A 27 2.48 18.84 -13.84
C ASN A 27 2.39 20.16 -14.63
N VAL A 28 3.41 20.43 -15.45
CA VAL A 28 3.49 21.65 -16.28
C VAL A 28 3.25 21.30 -17.74
N LYS A 29 2.35 22.03 -18.37
CA LYS A 29 2.06 21.94 -19.81
C LYS A 29 2.56 23.17 -20.56
N ILE A 30 3.43 22.97 -21.55
CA ILE A 30 3.97 24.05 -22.40
C ILE A 30 3.68 23.73 -23.86
N THR A 31 3.10 24.70 -24.58
CA THR A 31 2.74 24.52 -25.99
C THR A 31 3.16 25.70 -26.86
N ASN A 32 3.54 25.45 -28.11
CA ASN A 32 3.79 26.48 -29.14
C ASN A 32 4.93 27.45 -28.78
N ALA A 33 6.03 26.94 -28.23
CA ALA A 33 7.21 27.72 -27.84
C ALA A 33 8.36 27.57 -28.85
N ALA A 34 9.18 28.60 -29.06
CA ALA A 34 10.46 28.40 -29.76
C ALA A 34 11.38 27.50 -28.93
N THR A 35 11.60 27.83 -27.66
CA THR A 35 12.17 26.96 -26.63
C THR A 35 11.19 26.87 -25.46
N ALA A 36 10.79 25.66 -25.06
CA ALA A 36 9.85 25.49 -23.95
C ALA A 36 10.52 25.83 -22.61
N ILE A 37 11.64 25.18 -22.30
CA ILE A 37 12.41 25.38 -21.07
C ILE A 37 13.87 25.64 -21.43
N TYR A 38 14.40 26.77 -20.97
CA TYR A 38 15.83 27.07 -21.01
C TYR A 38 16.41 26.99 -19.60
N GLN A 39 17.34 26.06 -19.37
CA GLN A 39 18.06 25.94 -18.10
C GLN A 39 19.44 26.56 -18.26
N LEU A 40 19.62 27.77 -17.71
CA LEU A 40 20.90 28.48 -17.79
C LEU A 40 21.90 27.94 -16.75
N TRP A 41 21.46 27.78 -15.51
CA TRP A 41 22.24 27.14 -14.46
C TRP A 41 21.36 26.44 -13.42
N ASN A 42 21.91 25.42 -12.76
CA ASN A 42 21.41 24.87 -11.51
C ASN A 42 22.47 24.01 -10.83
N TRP A 43 22.17 23.48 -9.65
CA TRP A 43 22.90 22.37 -9.04
C TRP A 43 22.17 21.04 -9.28
N GLY A 44 20.84 21.02 -9.19
CA GLY A 44 20.02 19.86 -9.57
C GLY A 44 18.52 20.15 -9.56
N PHE A 45 17.81 19.79 -10.63
CA PHE A 45 16.36 19.96 -10.73
C PHE A 45 15.66 18.61 -10.95
N THR A 46 14.47 18.45 -10.37
CA THR A 46 13.56 17.33 -10.65
C THR A 46 12.32 17.87 -11.35
N TRP A 47 12.02 17.29 -12.51
CA TRP A 47 10.93 17.64 -13.41
C TRP A 47 10.01 16.44 -13.56
N GLN A 48 8.81 16.49 -13.01
CA GLN A 48 7.89 15.36 -12.99
C GLN A 48 6.61 15.66 -13.77
N ASN A 49 6.18 14.76 -14.65
CA ASN A 49 4.96 14.95 -15.42
C ASN A 49 4.93 16.28 -16.21
N ILE A 50 5.98 16.55 -16.98
CA ILE A 50 6.07 17.70 -17.87
C ILE A 50 5.55 17.33 -19.26
N GLN A 51 4.64 18.14 -19.80
CA GLN A 51 4.02 17.89 -21.11
C GLN A 51 4.36 19.04 -22.07
N ILE A 52 5.25 18.78 -23.02
CA ILE A 52 5.67 19.75 -24.03
C ILE A 52 5.07 19.37 -25.38
N SER A 53 4.51 20.34 -26.11
CA SER A 53 4.02 20.08 -27.47
C SER A 53 4.20 21.26 -28.43
N ASN A 54 4.45 20.95 -29.71
CA ASN A 54 4.54 21.94 -30.79
C ASN A 54 5.63 22.99 -30.55
N CYS A 55 6.80 22.60 -30.05
CA CYS A 55 7.90 23.51 -29.74
C CYS A 55 9.07 23.40 -30.74
N GLY A 56 9.93 24.40 -30.83
CA GLY A 56 11.21 24.26 -31.55
C GLY A 56 12.17 23.36 -30.78
N VAL A 57 12.38 23.66 -29.49
CA VAL A 57 13.16 22.87 -28.54
C VAL A 57 12.33 22.65 -27.27
N GLY A 58 12.35 21.43 -26.73
CA GLY A 58 11.75 21.12 -25.43
C GLY A 58 12.59 21.71 -24.29
N PHE A 59 13.64 20.99 -23.89
CA PHE A 59 14.63 21.47 -22.93
C PHE A 59 15.90 21.91 -23.65
N ASP A 60 16.33 23.13 -23.39
CA ASP A 60 17.58 23.70 -23.87
C ASP A 60 18.50 23.98 -22.68
N LEU A 61 19.52 23.15 -22.53
CA LEU A 61 20.35 23.06 -21.35
C LEU A 61 21.72 23.68 -21.64
N ASN A 62 22.08 24.70 -20.88
CA ASN A 62 23.46 25.16 -20.84
C ASN A 62 24.27 24.19 -19.99
N THR A 63 25.22 23.47 -20.57
CA THR A 63 26.04 22.43 -19.90
C THR A 63 27.53 22.65 -20.14
N GLY A 64 28.38 21.96 -19.37
CA GLY A 64 29.83 21.86 -19.55
C GLY A 64 30.65 22.66 -18.54
N GLY A 65 30.01 23.50 -17.73
CA GLY A 65 30.65 24.30 -16.70
C GLY A 65 31.04 23.47 -15.47
N LEU A 66 32.34 23.38 -15.19
CA LEU A 66 32.88 22.61 -14.06
C LEU A 66 33.43 23.47 -12.92
N THR A 67 33.40 24.79 -13.07
CA THR A 67 33.88 25.74 -12.05
C THR A 67 32.78 26.72 -11.67
N LEU A 68 32.91 27.37 -10.51
CA LEU A 68 31.98 28.43 -10.09
C LEU A 68 31.89 29.55 -11.14
N ALA A 69 33.01 29.96 -11.71
CA ALA A 69 33.06 31.03 -12.73
C ALA A 69 32.36 30.65 -14.05
N THR A 70 32.19 29.35 -14.31
CA THR A 70 31.57 28.84 -15.54
C THR A 70 30.27 28.08 -15.26
N GLN A 71 29.66 28.28 -14.08
CA GLN A 71 28.50 27.51 -13.62
C GLN A 71 27.43 27.41 -14.73
N SER A 72 27.04 26.17 -15.00
CA SER A 72 26.02 25.81 -15.98
C SER A 72 24.94 24.95 -15.30
N ALA A 73 24.06 24.29 -16.03
CA ALA A 73 23.14 23.32 -15.45
C ALA A 73 23.93 22.11 -14.92
N GLY A 74 23.98 21.96 -13.59
CA GLY A 74 24.57 20.81 -12.93
C GLY A 74 23.78 19.54 -13.25
N GLY A 75 22.46 19.57 -13.17
CA GLY A 75 21.68 18.40 -13.53
C GLY A 75 20.20 18.66 -13.77
N ILE A 76 19.60 17.86 -14.66
CA ILE A 76 18.15 17.68 -14.71
C ILE A 76 17.77 16.20 -14.62
N LEU A 77 16.74 15.92 -13.85
CA LEU A 77 16.01 14.66 -13.86
C LEU A 77 14.62 14.95 -14.43
N LEU A 78 14.28 14.33 -15.56
CA LEU A 78 12.95 14.39 -16.18
C LEU A 78 12.26 13.04 -16.06
N VAL A 79 11.15 12.99 -15.33
CA VAL A 79 10.40 11.78 -15.02
C VAL A 79 8.93 11.88 -15.45
N ASP A 80 8.36 10.77 -15.93
CA ASP A 80 6.93 10.61 -16.28
C ASP A 80 6.40 11.67 -17.24
N SER A 81 7.22 12.06 -18.20
CA SER A 81 7.01 13.26 -19.02
C SER A 81 6.75 12.93 -20.48
N SER A 82 6.23 13.89 -21.24
CA SER A 82 6.03 13.71 -22.67
C SER A 82 6.44 14.95 -23.48
N ILE A 83 7.11 14.72 -24.60
CA ILE A 83 7.52 15.75 -25.55
C ILE A 83 7.01 15.36 -26.94
N LYS A 84 6.11 16.18 -27.48
CA LYS A 84 5.38 15.89 -28.71
C LYS A 84 5.59 16.95 -29.79
N ASN A 85 5.58 16.55 -31.06
CA ASN A 85 5.58 17.47 -32.22
C ASN A 85 6.62 18.59 -32.10
N THR A 86 7.82 18.26 -31.62
CA THR A 86 8.84 19.24 -31.24
C THR A 86 10.09 19.01 -32.08
N GLY A 87 10.81 20.08 -32.45
CA GLY A 87 12.02 19.97 -33.25
C GLY A 87 13.08 19.07 -32.58
N ILE A 88 13.57 19.52 -31.43
CA ILE A 88 14.52 18.78 -30.59
C ILE A 88 13.91 18.59 -29.20
N GLY A 89 13.90 17.36 -28.67
CA GLY A 89 13.39 17.08 -27.34
C GLY A 89 14.24 17.72 -26.25
N ILE A 90 15.47 17.24 -26.09
CA ILE A 90 16.48 17.74 -25.16
C ILE A 90 17.72 18.16 -25.95
N ARG A 91 18.19 19.40 -25.75
CA ARG A 91 19.41 19.94 -26.35
C ARG A 91 20.41 20.36 -25.27
N MET A 92 21.66 19.92 -25.40
CA MET A 92 22.76 20.31 -24.52
C MET A 92 23.77 21.20 -25.26
N SER A 93 24.25 22.26 -24.61
CA SER A 93 25.17 23.24 -25.23
C SER A 93 26.61 22.74 -25.40
N SER A 94 26.97 21.63 -24.77
CA SER A 94 28.32 21.03 -24.81
C SER A 94 28.27 19.53 -25.08
N THR A 95 29.38 18.98 -25.59
CA THR A 95 29.56 17.54 -25.78
C THR A 95 30.25 16.94 -24.56
N GLN A 96 29.61 15.93 -24.00
CA GLN A 96 30.08 15.19 -22.82
C GLN A 96 30.22 13.71 -23.23
N ALA A 97 31.26 13.39 -24.00
CA ALA A 97 31.41 12.04 -24.56
C ALA A 97 31.92 11.02 -23.52
N THR A 98 32.77 11.48 -22.59
CA THR A 98 33.53 10.60 -21.69
C THR A 98 33.59 11.08 -20.24
N SER A 99 33.01 12.24 -19.93
CA SER A 99 33.12 12.87 -18.60
C SER A 99 31.89 13.73 -18.28
N LEU A 100 31.60 13.86 -16.99
CA LEU A 100 30.52 14.69 -16.46
C LEU A 100 30.78 16.19 -16.72
N GLY A 101 29.70 16.93 -16.97
CA GLY A 101 29.62 18.38 -17.00
C GLY A 101 28.18 18.84 -17.21
N GLY A 102 27.24 18.25 -16.49
CA GLY A 102 25.80 18.40 -16.69
C GLY A 102 25.12 17.04 -16.77
N SER A 103 24.61 16.57 -15.63
CA SER A 103 23.87 15.31 -15.49
C SER A 103 22.51 15.41 -16.17
N VAL A 104 22.12 14.36 -16.90
CA VAL A 104 20.77 14.28 -17.49
C VAL A 104 20.22 12.88 -17.25
N ILE A 105 19.04 12.81 -16.66
CA ILE A 105 18.30 11.57 -16.43
C ILE A 105 16.92 11.72 -17.07
N LEU A 106 16.56 10.77 -17.92
CA LEU A 106 15.22 10.63 -18.48
C LEU A 106 14.66 9.30 -17.97
N ASP A 107 13.53 9.33 -17.26
CA ASP A 107 12.88 8.14 -16.75
C ASP A 107 11.39 8.17 -17.13
N ASN A 108 10.93 7.16 -17.88
CA ASN A 108 9.59 7.13 -18.45
C ASN A 108 9.23 8.43 -19.20
N VAL A 109 10.04 8.77 -20.22
CA VAL A 109 9.81 9.97 -21.06
C VAL A 109 9.37 9.58 -22.46
N ALA A 110 8.15 9.96 -22.82
CA ALA A 110 7.55 9.67 -24.11
C ALA A 110 7.91 10.74 -25.15
N PHE A 111 8.48 10.32 -26.28
CA PHE A 111 8.74 11.18 -27.43
C PHE A 111 7.85 10.77 -28.62
N SER A 112 7.15 11.72 -29.24
CA SER A 112 6.32 11.43 -30.41
C SER A 112 6.24 12.61 -31.38
N GLY A 113 6.40 12.37 -32.68
CA GLY A 113 6.39 13.44 -33.68
C GLY A 113 7.60 14.39 -33.57
N ILE A 114 8.72 13.91 -33.04
CA ILE A 114 9.97 14.67 -32.98
C ILE A 114 10.58 14.74 -34.38
N THR A 115 11.04 15.91 -34.84
CA THR A 115 11.51 16.06 -36.24
C THR A 115 13.03 16.01 -36.40
N THR A 116 13.81 16.31 -35.36
CA THR A 116 15.29 16.35 -35.44
C THR A 116 15.94 15.29 -34.56
N ALA A 117 15.72 15.32 -33.24
CA ALA A 117 16.33 14.39 -32.29
C ALA A 117 15.56 14.39 -30.96
N ASN A 118 15.42 13.22 -30.33
CA ASN A 118 14.88 13.15 -28.96
C ASN A 118 15.88 13.77 -27.98
N VAL A 119 17.17 13.45 -28.14
CA VAL A 119 18.29 14.00 -27.37
C VAL A 119 19.44 14.37 -28.30
N GLN A 120 19.96 15.59 -28.16
CA GLN A 120 21.04 16.15 -28.95
C GLN A 120 22.05 16.87 -28.06
N ASP A 121 23.33 16.81 -28.42
CA ASP A 121 24.38 17.67 -27.88
C ASP A 121 25.04 18.52 -28.98
N LYS A 122 26.13 19.20 -28.62
CA LYS A 122 26.91 20.01 -29.58
C LYS A 122 27.51 19.21 -30.75
N SER A 123 27.76 17.90 -30.57
CA SER A 123 28.32 17.02 -31.61
C SER A 123 27.26 16.44 -32.55
N GLY A 124 26.00 16.39 -32.12
CA GLY A 124 24.87 15.95 -32.93
C GLY A 124 23.87 15.10 -32.15
N THR A 125 23.11 14.29 -32.89
CA THR A 125 22.06 13.44 -32.34
C THR A 125 22.63 12.32 -31.47
N LEU A 126 22.12 12.17 -30.25
CA LEU A 126 22.44 11.05 -29.34
C LEU A 126 21.33 10.01 -29.30
N VAL A 127 20.07 10.46 -29.30
CA VAL A 127 18.89 9.62 -29.40
C VAL A 127 18.10 10.08 -30.63
N ALA A 128 17.96 9.18 -31.60
CA ALA A 128 17.29 9.45 -32.85
C ALA A 128 15.83 9.90 -32.62
N ALA A 129 15.32 10.71 -33.55
CA ALA A 129 13.94 11.16 -33.51
C ALA A 129 12.98 9.97 -33.50
N ASN A 130 12.00 10.00 -32.60
CA ASN A 130 10.95 8.97 -32.48
C ASN A 130 11.47 7.55 -32.23
N ALA A 131 12.62 7.38 -31.59
CA ALA A 131 13.17 6.07 -31.21
C ALA A 131 12.33 5.27 -30.16
N GLY A 132 11.03 5.54 -30.03
CA GLY A 132 10.17 5.09 -28.94
C GLY A 132 10.27 5.99 -27.70
N GLY A 133 9.45 5.72 -26.67
CA GLY A 133 9.65 6.30 -25.35
C GLY A 133 10.97 5.80 -24.74
N THR A 134 11.64 6.62 -23.93
CA THR A 134 12.81 6.16 -23.16
C THR A 134 12.31 5.56 -21.86
N ALA A 135 12.44 4.23 -21.70
CA ALA A 135 12.25 3.58 -20.41
C ALA A 135 13.15 4.28 -19.39
N GLN A 136 14.48 4.27 -19.62
CA GLN A 136 15.43 5.15 -18.93
C GLN A 136 16.66 5.48 -19.79
N TRP A 137 17.18 6.71 -19.68
CA TRP A 137 18.39 7.20 -20.35
C TRP A 137 19.18 8.13 -19.42
N PHE A 138 20.52 8.00 -19.45
CA PHE A 138 21.41 8.70 -18.54
C PHE A 138 22.59 9.34 -19.26
N GLN A 139 23.03 10.48 -18.75
CA GLN A 139 24.34 11.06 -19.02
C GLN A 139 24.99 11.51 -17.71
N GLY A 140 26.13 10.89 -17.35
CA GLY A 140 26.90 11.26 -16.16
C GLY A 140 27.55 10.07 -15.45
N ASN A 141 28.03 10.29 -14.23
CA ASN A 141 28.69 9.26 -13.44
C ASN A 141 27.66 8.36 -12.73
N VAL A 142 27.74 7.07 -12.98
CA VAL A 142 26.89 6.02 -12.41
C VAL A 142 27.73 5.13 -11.50
N TYR A 143 27.16 4.77 -10.36
CA TYR A 143 27.76 3.90 -9.36
C TYR A 143 26.84 2.71 -9.11
N LEU A 144 27.36 1.50 -9.32
CA LEU A 144 26.65 0.24 -9.04
C LEU A 144 27.36 -0.44 -7.86
N GLY A 145 26.75 -0.37 -6.69
CA GLY A 145 27.44 -0.61 -5.43
C GLY A 145 28.66 0.29 -5.28
N THR A 146 29.85 -0.30 -5.31
CA THR A 146 31.16 0.39 -5.22
C THR A 146 31.77 0.69 -6.60
N SER A 147 31.17 0.22 -7.69
CA SER A 147 31.75 0.33 -9.03
C SER A 147 31.32 1.61 -9.76
N LYS A 148 32.28 2.48 -10.09
CA LYS A 148 32.06 3.71 -10.86
C LYS A 148 32.18 3.47 -12.37
N ARG A 149 31.28 4.05 -13.16
CA ARG A 149 31.45 4.23 -14.60
C ARG A 149 30.79 5.52 -15.10
N TYR A 150 31.31 6.09 -16.18
CA TYR A 150 30.59 7.11 -16.93
C TYR A 150 29.58 6.43 -17.86
N LEU A 151 28.32 6.86 -17.83
CA LEU A 151 27.26 6.37 -18.70
C LEU A 151 26.74 7.51 -19.57
N ARG A 152 26.54 7.21 -20.85
CA ARG A 152 25.86 8.07 -21.82
C ARG A 152 25.01 7.20 -22.73
N GLY A 153 23.77 6.95 -22.35
CA GLY A 153 22.92 6.00 -23.05
C GLY A 153 21.82 5.43 -22.17
N SER A 154 21.09 4.47 -22.74
CA SER A 154 20.07 3.72 -22.02
C SER A 154 20.70 2.77 -21.01
N TYR A 155 20.06 2.65 -19.86
CA TYR A 155 20.36 1.66 -18.84
C TYR A 155 19.07 1.33 -18.11
N THR A 156 18.90 0.08 -17.70
CA THR A 156 17.75 -0.37 -16.92
C THR A 156 18.29 -0.73 -15.54
N PRO A 157 18.02 0.10 -14.51
CA PRO A 157 18.36 -0.20 -13.13
C PRO A 157 17.68 -1.47 -12.67
N SER A 158 18.19 -1.97 -11.55
CA SER A 158 17.81 -3.29 -11.09
C SER A 158 16.39 -3.40 -10.52
N GLY A 159 15.79 -2.28 -10.15
CA GLY A 159 14.50 -2.23 -9.48
C GLY A 159 13.38 -1.89 -10.45
N SER A 160 12.19 -2.42 -10.16
CA SER A 160 10.94 -1.89 -10.72
C SER A 160 10.35 -0.89 -9.75
N ARG A 161 9.55 0.07 -10.22
CA ARG A 161 8.83 0.98 -9.32
C ARG A 161 7.78 0.19 -8.52
N PRO A 162 7.72 0.31 -7.18
CA PRO A 162 6.70 -0.36 -6.39
C PRO A 162 5.30 0.08 -6.79
N ASN A 163 4.36 -0.87 -6.90
CA ASN A 163 2.96 -0.59 -7.24
C ASN A 163 2.31 0.42 -6.28
N ALA A 164 2.71 0.42 -5.01
CA ALA A 164 2.21 1.37 -4.02
C ALA A 164 2.55 2.83 -4.35
N LEU A 165 3.67 3.08 -5.05
CA LEU A 165 4.18 4.43 -5.35
C LEU A 165 3.68 5.00 -6.69
N ILE A 166 3.03 4.19 -7.52
CA ILE A 166 2.63 4.55 -8.88
C ILE A 166 1.11 4.58 -9.06
N ASP A 167 0.65 5.39 -9.99
CA ASP A 167 -0.74 5.42 -10.43
C ASP A 167 -1.05 4.28 -11.43
N SER A 168 -2.32 4.19 -11.84
CA SER A 168 -2.79 3.19 -12.82
C SER A 168 -2.13 3.29 -14.20
N SER A 169 -1.43 4.40 -14.50
CA SER A 169 -0.68 4.59 -15.74
C SER A 169 0.80 4.20 -15.60
N GLY A 170 1.24 3.79 -14.40
CA GLY A 170 2.63 3.44 -14.08
C GLY A 170 3.54 4.64 -13.78
N ASN A 171 2.98 5.86 -13.71
CA ASN A 171 3.73 7.05 -13.30
C ASN A 171 3.79 7.11 -11.78
N PHE A 172 4.80 7.75 -11.20
CA PHE A 172 4.76 8.07 -9.78
C PHE A 172 3.49 8.88 -9.47
N PHE A 173 2.78 8.45 -8.43
CA PHE A 173 1.56 9.11 -8.01
C PHE A 173 1.83 10.59 -7.67
N THR A 174 0.90 11.46 -8.06
CA THR A 174 0.96 12.88 -7.72
C THR A 174 -0.42 13.38 -7.32
N LYS A 175 -0.44 14.25 -6.30
CA LYS A 175 -1.66 14.95 -5.88
C LYS A 175 -1.34 16.42 -5.65
N SER A 176 -2.14 17.30 -6.26
CA SER A 176 -2.04 18.74 -6.03
C SER A 176 -2.73 19.15 -4.76
N ARG A 177 -2.23 20.23 -4.14
CA ARG A 177 -2.83 20.85 -2.97
C ARG A 177 -4.35 20.99 -3.16
N PRO A 178 -5.17 20.33 -2.32
CA PRO A 178 -6.61 20.52 -2.34
C PRO A 178 -6.94 22.00 -2.11
N GLN A 179 -7.76 22.59 -2.99
CA GLN A 179 -8.32 23.94 -2.75
C GLN A 179 -9.84 23.92 -2.57
N TYR A 180 -10.42 22.72 -2.48
CA TYR A 180 -11.83 22.49 -2.15
C TYR A 180 -12.82 23.29 -3.03
N GLN A 181 -12.53 23.47 -4.33
CA GLN A 181 -13.30 24.35 -5.22
C GLN A 181 -14.76 23.92 -5.43
N ASP A 182 -15.06 22.66 -5.17
CA ASP A 182 -16.41 22.08 -5.29
C ASP A 182 -17.22 22.17 -3.98
N TYR A 183 -16.64 22.72 -2.90
CA TYR A 183 -17.31 22.91 -1.62
C TYR A 183 -17.93 24.31 -1.53
N GLN A 184 -19.08 24.41 -0.84
CA GLN A 184 -19.73 25.68 -0.52
C GLN A 184 -19.19 26.24 0.81
N ASP A 185 -19.27 27.57 0.99
CA ASP A 185 -18.83 28.27 2.20
C ASP A 185 -19.38 27.66 3.50
N ILE A 186 -20.63 27.15 3.47
CA ILE A 186 -21.28 26.53 4.63
C ILE A 186 -20.60 25.22 5.10
N GLN A 187 -19.77 24.62 4.25
CA GLN A 187 -19.00 23.41 4.57
C GLN A 187 -17.64 23.72 5.18
N PHE A 188 -17.31 25.01 5.34
CA PHE A 188 -16.13 25.45 6.07
C PHE A 188 -16.55 25.88 7.48
N LEU A 189 -15.84 25.38 8.49
CA LEU A 189 -16.01 25.81 9.87
C LEU A 189 -14.78 26.59 10.31
N SER A 190 -15.01 27.80 10.79
CA SER A 190 -13.99 28.69 11.32
C SER A 190 -13.70 28.35 12.78
N ILE A 191 -12.42 28.18 13.13
CA ILE A 191 -12.02 27.90 14.51
C ILE A 191 -12.33 29.07 15.46
N MET A 192 -12.27 30.31 14.98
CA MET A 192 -12.61 31.49 15.77
C MET A 192 -14.13 31.72 15.87
N ALA A 193 -14.86 31.64 14.75
CA ALA A 193 -16.28 31.99 14.70
C ALA A 193 -17.19 30.93 15.34
N ILE A 194 -16.73 29.68 15.45
CA ILE A 194 -17.50 28.61 16.11
C ILE A 194 -17.63 28.82 17.64
N GLY A 195 -16.86 29.75 18.22
CA GLY A 195 -17.01 30.16 19.61
C GLY A 195 -16.47 29.17 20.64
N LEU A 196 -15.48 28.36 20.27
CA LEU A 196 -14.81 27.39 21.17
C LEU A 196 -13.64 28.00 21.97
N GLY A 197 -13.31 29.27 21.74
CA GLY A 197 -12.35 30.02 22.55
C GLY A 197 -10.91 30.04 22.02
N ALA A 198 -10.66 29.58 20.79
CA ALA A 198 -9.34 29.75 20.16
C ALA A 198 -9.12 31.22 19.80
N ALA A 199 -8.03 31.80 20.28
CA ALA A 199 -7.70 33.22 20.11
C ALA A 199 -6.71 33.48 18.97
N GLY A 200 -5.73 32.59 18.76
CA GLY A 200 -4.71 32.76 17.72
C GLY A 200 -3.82 34.00 17.92
N ASP A 201 -3.65 34.47 19.16
CA ASP A 201 -2.95 35.71 19.51
C ASP A 201 -1.47 35.51 19.92
N GLY A 202 -1.00 34.27 19.96
CA GLY A 202 0.35 33.86 20.35
C GLY A 202 0.61 33.88 21.87
N VAL A 203 -0.44 34.04 22.69
CA VAL A 203 -0.33 34.18 24.15
C VAL A 203 -1.35 33.28 24.87
N THR A 204 -2.60 33.28 24.41
CA THR A 204 -3.68 32.45 24.95
C THR A 204 -3.41 30.98 24.63
N ASP A 205 -3.57 30.12 25.63
CA ASP A 205 -3.46 28.67 25.43
C ASP A 205 -4.70 28.14 24.68
N ASP A 206 -4.53 27.84 23.40
CA ASP A 206 -5.56 27.41 22.48
C ASP A 206 -5.73 25.88 22.45
N THR A 207 -4.99 25.13 23.27
CA THR A 207 -4.91 23.66 23.22
C THR A 207 -6.28 23.00 23.32
N VAL A 208 -7.08 23.40 24.32
CA VAL A 208 -8.40 22.81 24.57
C VAL A 208 -9.38 23.18 23.45
N ALA A 209 -9.35 24.42 22.98
CA ALA A 209 -10.22 24.91 21.92
C ALA A 209 -9.95 24.17 20.61
N ILE A 210 -8.68 24.02 20.23
CA ILE A 210 -8.27 23.29 19.01
C ILE A 210 -8.66 21.82 19.10
N ASN A 211 -8.30 21.12 20.19
CA ASN A 211 -8.63 19.69 20.31
C ASN A 211 -10.16 19.47 20.31
N THR A 212 -10.92 20.33 20.97
CA THR A 212 -12.40 20.26 20.94
C THR A 212 -12.93 20.49 19.52
N PHE A 213 -12.35 21.44 18.79
CA PHE A 213 -12.74 21.76 17.43
C PHE A 213 -12.49 20.59 16.47
N LEU A 214 -11.29 20.01 16.50
CA LEU A 214 -10.94 18.86 15.68
C LEU A 214 -11.80 17.64 16.03
N GLN A 215 -11.90 17.27 17.30
CA GLN A 215 -12.70 16.11 17.73
C GLN A 215 -14.18 16.21 17.34
N LYS A 216 -14.75 17.42 17.35
CA LYS A 216 -16.17 17.61 17.06
C LYS A 216 -16.50 17.64 15.57
N TYR A 217 -15.56 18.08 14.72
CA TYR A 217 -15.89 18.42 13.33
C TYR A 217 -15.02 17.72 12.27
N SER A 218 -14.00 16.96 12.65
CA SER A 218 -13.28 16.07 11.73
C SER A 218 -14.26 15.11 11.02
N GLY A 219 -14.07 14.93 9.70
CA GLY A 219 -14.98 14.15 8.85
C GLY A 219 -16.30 14.84 8.49
N CYS A 220 -16.65 15.96 9.14
CA CYS A 220 -17.95 16.64 8.95
C CYS A 220 -17.85 17.91 8.08
N ALA A 221 -16.73 18.62 8.16
CA ALA A 221 -16.51 19.89 7.49
C ALA A 221 -15.03 20.09 7.15
N ILE A 222 -14.74 21.11 6.34
CA ILE A 222 -13.37 21.61 6.17
C ILE A 222 -13.09 22.61 7.30
N LEU A 223 -12.02 22.34 8.04
CA LEU A 223 -11.69 23.08 9.26
C LEU A 223 -10.73 24.21 8.93
N LEU A 224 -11.24 25.44 8.96
CA LEU A 224 -10.50 26.65 8.67
C LEU A 224 -9.86 27.19 9.95
N PHE A 225 -8.54 27.31 9.93
CA PHE A 225 -7.77 28.03 10.94
C PHE A 225 -7.46 29.42 10.41
N GLU A 226 -8.09 30.47 10.94
CA GLU A 226 -7.73 31.84 10.58
C GLU A 226 -6.24 32.13 10.82
N ALA A 227 -5.69 33.11 10.08
CA ALA A 227 -4.34 33.60 10.31
C ALA A 227 -4.16 34.00 11.77
N GLY A 228 -3.13 33.48 12.40
CA GLY A 228 -2.82 33.71 13.80
C GLY A 228 -1.74 32.76 14.30
N THR A 229 -1.32 32.97 15.53
CA THR A 229 -0.42 32.07 16.26
C THR A 229 -1.20 31.44 17.40
N TYR A 230 -1.48 30.16 17.29
CA TYR A 230 -2.19 29.40 18.30
C TYR A 230 -1.17 28.74 19.22
N LEU A 231 -1.02 29.28 20.43
CA LEU A 231 -0.10 28.75 21.43
C LEU A 231 -0.71 27.48 22.04
N VAL A 232 0.05 26.39 22.07
CA VAL A 232 -0.40 25.10 22.62
C VAL A 232 0.59 24.57 23.64
N THR A 233 0.08 24.07 24.76
CA THR A 233 0.87 23.52 25.87
C THR A 233 0.79 22.00 25.97
N ASP A 234 -0.05 21.36 25.15
CA ASP A 234 -0.17 19.91 25.04
C ASP A 234 -0.43 19.48 23.58
N THR A 235 -0.35 18.17 23.33
CA THR A 235 -0.53 17.58 22.00
C THR A 235 -1.89 17.96 21.39
N ILE A 236 -1.85 18.46 20.16
CA ILE A 236 -3.02 18.59 19.28
C ILE A 236 -3.22 17.28 18.53
N PHE A 237 -4.34 16.62 18.78
CA PHE A 237 -4.73 15.39 18.09
C PHE A 237 -5.57 15.72 16.87
N VAL A 238 -5.11 15.29 15.69
CA VAL A 238 -5.81 15.41 14.41
C VAL A 238 -6.37 14.03 14.04
N PRO A 239 -7.69 13.81 14.14
CA PRO A 239 -8.31 12.53 13.80
C PRO A 239 -8.17 12.16 12.32
N ALA A 240 -8.22 10.86 12.00
CA ALA A 240 -8.49 10.42 10.63
C ALA A 240 -9.83 10.98 10.14
N GLY A 241 -9.94 11.28 8.84
CA GLY A 241 -11.06 11.99 8.22
C GLY A 241 -10.94 13.52 8.26
N THR A 242 -9.89 14.10 8.85
CA THR A 242 -9.74 15.55 8.97
C THR A 242 -9.34 16.19 7.65
N LYS A 243 -10.03 17.28 7.28
CA LYS A 243 -9.59 18.24 6.26
C LYS A 243 -9.44 19.59 6.91
N MET A 244 -8.22 20.12 6.99
CA MET A 244 -7.95 21.41 7.62
C MET A 244 -7.05 22.31 6.76
N ILE A 245 -7.31 23.61 6.81
CA ILE A 245 -6.62 24.62 6.01
C ILE A 245 -6.33 25.87 6.86
N GLY A 246 -5.13 26.42 6.71
CA GLY A 246 -4.76 27.70 7.30
C GLY A 246 -5.12 28.89 6.42
N GLY A 247 -5.47 30.01 7.06
CA GLY A 247 -5.81 31.28 6.43
C GLY A 247 -4.59 32.11 6.07
N MET A 248 -3.62 31.54 5.34
CA MET A 248 -2.30 32.11 5.00
C MET A 248 -1.22 31.86 6.08
N PHE A 249 -0.78 30.60 6.19
CA PHE A 249 0.24 30.12 7.14
C PHE A 249 -0.12 30.32 8.62
N SER A 250 -1.27 29.76 9.01
CA SER A 250 -1.69 29.73 10.41
C SER A 250 -0.72 28.90 11.26
N VAL A 251 -0.27 29.46 12.39
CA VAL A 251 0.85 28.92 13.17
C VAL A 251 0.35 28.16 14.39
N ILE A 252 0.69 26.89 14.56
CA ILE A 252 0.55 26.17 15.84
C ILE A 252 1.92 26.20 16.54
N MET A 253 1.99 26.80 17.72
CA MET A 253 3.22 27.03 18.47
C MET A 253 3.24 26.22 19.78
N GLY A 254 4.02 25.14 19.81
CA GLY A 254 4.20 24.32 21.02
C GLY A 254 5.07 25.02 22.07
N THR A 255 4.68 24.96 23.34
CA THR A 255 5.44 25.52 24.47
C THR A 255 5.22 24.77 25.78
N GLY A 256 6.10 25.01 26.76
CA GLY A 256 5.92 24.54 28.13
C GLY A 256 6.55 23.18 28.44
N ALA A 257 6.33 22.72 29.67
CA ALA A 257 7.04 21.58 30.26
C ALA A 257 6.82 20.24 29.51
N ASN A 258 5.67 20.09 28.87
CA ASN A 258 5.33 18.89 28.09
C ASN A 258 6.26 18.66 26.89
N PHE A 259 6.89 19.71 26.38
CA PHE A 259 7.78 19.65 25.23
C PHE A 259 9.25 19.91 25.58
N ALA A 260 9.60 19.97 26.86
CA ALA A 260 10.94 20.37 27.30
C ALA A 260 11.92 19.20 27.46
N ASP A 261 11.44 17.98 27.68
CA ASP A 261 12.28 16.83 28.04
C ASP A 261 12.63 15.95 26.84
N GLN A 262 13.89 16.02 26.38
CA GLN A 262 14.39 15.18 25.28
C GLN A 262 14.39 13.67 25.61
N LYS A 263 14.32 13.27 26.88
CA LYS A 263 14.25 11.85 27.27
C LYS A 263 12.85 11.28 27.15
N ASN A 264 11.84 12.15 27.16
CA ASN A 264 10.44 11.80 27.03
C ASN A 264 9.80 12.70 25.96
N PRO A 265 10.23 12.58 24.69
CA PRO A 265 9.77 13.48 23.65
C PRO A 265 8.28 13.27 23.38
N ARG A 266 7.59 14.36 23.01
CA ARG A 266 6.13 14.38 22.80
C ARG A 266 5.74 15.17 21.56
N PRO A 267 4.75 14.71 20.79
CA PRO A 267 4.27 15.45 19.62
C PRO A 267 3.52 16.71 19.98
N VAL A 268 3.83 17.81 19.30
CA VAL A 268 3.00 19.02 19.27
C VAL A 268 1.74 18.73 18.48
N ILE A 269 1.85 18.09 17.31
CA ILE A 269 0.72 17.57 16.54
C ILE A 269 0.87 16.06 16.38
N ARG A 270 -0.20 15.32 16.70
CA ARG A 270 -0.34 13.90 16.40
C ARG A 270 -1.44 13.70 15.36
N VAL A 271 -1.09 13.16 14.19
CA VAL A 271 -2.03 12.87 13.10
C VAL A 271 -2.40 11.40 13.11
N GLY A 272 -3.62 11.11 13.57
CA GLY A 272 -4.09 9.75 13.85
C GLY A 272 -3.36 9.08 15.03
N ASN A 273 -3.93 8.00 15.53
CA ASN A 273 -3.24 7.04 16.37
C ASN A 273 -2.55 5.97 15.50
N PRO A 274 -1.53 5.27 16.02
CA PRO A 274 -0.98 4.11 15.34
C PRO A 274 -2.07 3.09 15.01
N GLY A 275 -2.22 2.78 13.72
CA GLY A 275 -3.25 1.86 13.20
C GLY A 275 -4.54 2.53 12.74
N ASP A 276 -4.72 3.84 12.94
CA ASP A 276 -5.83 4.56 12.33
C ASP A 276 -5.63 4.57 10.81
N GLU A 277 -6.70 4.29 10.07
CA GLU A 277 -6.74 4.39 8.61
C GLU A 277 -7.77 5.45 8.18
N GLY A 278 -7.45 6.21 7.13
CA GLY A 278 -8.38 7.18 6.57
C GLY A 278 -7.72 8.35 5.87
N ALA A 279 -8.56 9.19 5.25
CA ALA A 279 -8.12 10.44 4.65
C ALA A 279 -7.70 11.49 5.69
N VAL A 280 -6.60 12.20 5.45
CA VAL A 280 -6.23 13.42 6.19
C VAL A 280 -5.64 14.42 5.21
N GLU A 281 -6.18 15.64 5.15
CA GLU A 281 -5.66 16.70 4.30
C GLU A 281 -5.34 17.94 5.15
N ILE A 282 -4.07 18.34 5.20
CA ILE A 282 -3.60 19.54 5.92
C ILE A 282 -2.93 20.48 4.92
N SER A 283 -3.33 21.75 4.89
CA SER A 283 -2.67 22.74 4.02
C SER A 283 -2.53 24.13 4.62
N ASP A 284 -1.54 24.88 4.13
CA ASP A 284 -1.29 26.29 4.49
C ASP A 284 -1.08 26.53 6.01
N MET A 285 -0.38 25.60 6.68
CA MET A 285 -0.11 25.64 8.13
C MET A 285 1.40 25.77 8.42
N VAL A 286 1.73 26.36 9.57
CA VAL A 286 3.10 26.36 10.10
C VAL A 286 3.10 25.77 11.51
N ILE A 287 4.02 24.85 11.75
CA ILE A 287 4.28 24.29 13.08
C ILE A 287 5.58 24.90 13.59
N THR A 288 5.57 25.38 14.83
CA THR A 288 6.74 25.95 15.47
C THR A 288 6.72 25.63 16.96
N THR A 289 7.79 26.04 17.66
CA THR A 289 7.95 25.89 19.09
C THR A 289 8.59 27.13 19.68
N THR A 290 8.43 27.30 20.98
CA THR A 290 9.23 28.27 21.72
C THR A 290 10.57 27.67 22.14
N GLY A 291 11.56 28.53 22.40
CA GLY A 291 12.82 28.15 23.02
C GLY A 291 12.65 27.33 24.31
N GLY A 292 13.50 26.32 24.49
CA GLY A 292 13.46 25.37 25.60
C GLY A 292 12.64 24.10 25.31
N SER A 293 12.24 23.87 24.06
CA SER A 293 11.38 22.75 23.65
C SER A 293 12.19 21.52 23.19
N ALA A 294 13.20 21.11 23.96
CA ALA A 294 14.12 20.03 23.58
C ALA A 294 13.47 18.63 23.45
N GLY A 295 12.24 18.46 23.93
CA GLY A 295 11.42 17.25 23.82
C GLY A 295 10.31 17.32 22.77
N ALA A 296 10.16 18.42 22.02
CA ALA A 296 9.10 18.53 21.04
C ALA A 296 9.35 17.63 19.83
N ILE A 297 8.36 16.83 19.44
CA ILE A 297 8.24 16.31 18.08
C ILE A 297 7.26 17.24 17.34
N GLY A 298 7.68 17.90 16.26
CA GLY A 298 6.81 18.88 15.58
C GLY A 298 5.50 18.24 15.11
N ILE A 299 5.61 17.22 14.26
CA ILE A 299 4.48 16.41 13.79
C ILE A 299 4.83 14.92 13.93
N GLU A 300 3.99 14.15 14.59
CA GLU A 300 3.97 12.69 14.57
C GLU A 300 2.80 12.24 13.68
N TRP A 301 3.13 11.54 12.60
CA TRP A 301 2.20 11.10 11.56
C TRP A 301 2.01 9.59 11.63
N ASN A 302 0.84 9.16 12.10
CA ASN A 302 0.52 7.75 12.35
C ASN A 302 -0.49 7.17 11.37
N VAL A 303 -1.36 8.02 10.82
CA VAL A 303 -2.47 7.60 9.96
C VAL A 303 -1.96 6.89 8.70
N ASN A 304 -2.60 5.77 8.37
CA ASN A 304 -2.45 5.10 7.08
C ASN A 304 -3.53 5.59 6.11
N GLU A 305 -3.18 5.85 4.87
CA GLU A 305 -4.17 6.19 3.85
C GLU A 305 -5.10 5.01 3.54
N ASP A 306 -6.40 5.29 3.44
CA ASP A 306 -7.43 4.31 3.02
C ASP A 306 -7.53 4.18 1.48
N SER A 307 -6.92 5.13 0.77
CA SER A 307 -6.84 5.20 -0.68
C SER A 307 -5.65 6.08 -1.08
N GLN A 308 -5.08 5.83 -2.27
CA GLN A 308 -3.82 6.44 -2.69
C GLN A 308 -3.84 7.98 -2.63
N GLY A 309 -2.99 8.57 -1.80
CA GLY A 309 -2.89 10.01 -1.56
C GLY A 309 -4.00 10.62 -0.73
N ALA A 310 -4.84 9.83 -0.06
CA ALA A 310 -5.91 10.34 0.80
C ALA A 310 -5.37 11.00 2.07
N ALA A 311 -4.21 10.55 2.55
CA ALA A 311 -3.50 11.14 3.68
C ALA A 311 -2.31 11.97 3.17
N GLY A 312 -2.23 13.26 3.52
CA GLY A 312 -1.13 14.11 3.09
C GLY A 312 -1.17 15.54 3.59
N MET A 313 -0.07 16.27 3.35
CA MET A 313 0.04 17.69 3.63
C MET A 313 0.72 18.47 2.50
N TRP A 314 0.24 19.70 2.28
CA TRP A 314 0.67 20.59 1.20
C TRP A 314 0.86 22.02 1.71
N ASP A 315 2.02 22.63 1.44
CA ASP A 315 2.35 23.96 2.00
C ASP A 315 2.23 23.97 3.52
N VAL A 316 2.73 22.90 4.16
CA VAL A 316 2.82 22.78 5.61
C VAL A 316 4.28 22.78 5.99
N HIS A 317 4.69 23.75 6.80
CA HIS A 317 6.09 23.95 7.14
C HIS A 317 6.30 23.79 8.65
N ILE A 318 7.40 23.16 9.03
CA ILE A 318 7.86 23.06 10.42
C ILE A 318 9.01 24.05 10.57
N ARG A 319 8.71 25.24 11.07
CA ARG A 319 9.65 26.36 11.19
C ARG A 319 10.06 26.54 12.65
N LEU A 320 11.18 25.95 13.05
CA LEU A 320 11.62 25.87 14.43
C LEU A 320 12.52 27.06 14.81
N GLY A 321 11.94 28.05 15.51
CA GLY A 321 12.65 29.28 15.89
C GLY A 321 12.72 30.33 14.77
N GLY A 322 13.60 31.32 14.93
CA GLY A 322 13.94 32.31 13.90
C GLY A 322 12.83 33.30 13.58
N ALA A 323 11.83 33.43 14.45
CA ALA A 323 10.71 34.32 14.25
C ALA A 323 10.21 34.90 15.58
N LYS A 324 9.49 36.02 15.51
CA LYS A 324 8.87 36.69 16.63
C LYS A 324 7.94 35.74 17.38
N GLY A 325 8.00 35.78 18.71
CA GLY A 325 7.23 34.90 19.60
C GLY A 325 7.91 33.57 19.93
N THR A 326 8.81 33.06 19.08
CA THR A 326 9.51 31.78 19.34
C THR A 326 10.53 31.89 20.48
N ASN A 327 10.94 33.08 20.87
CA ASN A 327 12.06 33.33 21.79
C ASN A 327 13.41 32.74 21.36
N ILE A 328 13.52 32.26 20.12
CA ILE A 328 14.76 31.84 19.47
C ILE A 328 15.06 32.88 18.38
N ASN A 329 15.73 33.94 18.78
CA ASN A 329 16.01 35.14 17.97
C ASN A 329 17.44 35.62 18.23
N SER A 330 17.89 36.64 17.50
CA SER A 330 19.28 37.14 17.60
C SER A 330 19.67 37.64 18.99
N ALA A 331 18.70 38.08 19.80
CA ALA A 331 18.94 38.54 21.17
C ALA A 331 19.11 37.38 22.18
N ASN A 332 18.30 36.33 22.06
CA ASN A 332 18.29 35.21 23.00
C ASN A 332 19.26 34.09 22.61
N CYS A 333 19.45 33.90 21.30
CA CYS A 333 20.20 32.79 20.72
C CYS A 333 21.23 33.26 19.69
N PRO A 334 22.10 34.23 20.03
CA PRO A 334 23.17 34.66 19.11
C PRO A 334 24.10 33.49 18.76
N THR A 335 24.90 33.63 17.70
CA THR A 335 25.86 32.60 17.24
C THR A 335 26.89 32.15 18.30
N SER A 336 27.06 32.93 19.38
CA SER A 336 27.89 32.60 20.55
C SER A 336 27.16 31.78 21.62
N SER A 337 25.84 31.63 21.54
CA SER A 337 25.03 30.93 22.54
C SER A 337 25.24 29.42 22.44
N THR A 338 25.50 28.79 23.58
CA THR A 338 25.51 27.33 23.74
C THR A 338 24.41 26.86 24.69
N ASP A 339 23.52 27.77 25.09
CA ASP A 339 22.48 27.53 26.09
C ASP A 339 21.29 26.79 25.47
N ALA A 340 21.39 25.45 25.45
CA ALA A 340 20.32 24.58 24.98
C ALA A 340 19.01 24.75 25.78
N SER A 341 19.07 25.19 27.05
CA SER A 341 17.85 25.38 27.85
C SER A 341 16.94 26.49 27.32
N LYS A 342 17.51 27.41 26.52
CA LYS A 342 16.76 28.50 25.86
C LYS A 342 16.67 28.30 24.36
N CYS A 343 17.71 27.76 23.74
CA CYS A 343 17.82 27.74 22.28
C CYS A 343 17.46 26.39 21.65
N ALA A 344 17.12 25.36 22.45
CA ALA A 344 16.55 24.14 21.92
C ALA A 344 15.15 24.39 21.37
N SER A 345 14.94 24.00 20.12
CA SER A 345 13.70 24.21 19.37
C SER A 345 12.89 22.92 19.24
N ALA A 346 13.50 21.77 18.99
CA ALA A 346 12.77 20.49 18.94
C ALA A 346 13.69 19.27 19.15
N PHE A 347 13.09 18.16 19.57
CA PHE A 347 13.71 16.83 19.52
C PHE A 347 13.76 16.28 18.09
N LEU A 348 12.65 16.40 17.36
CA LEU A 348 12.45 15.90 15.99
C LEU A 348 11.44 16.79 15.26
N GLY A 349 11.68 17.13 13.98
CA GLY A 349 10.74 17.90 13.18
C GLY A 349 9.50 17.10 12.79
N LEU A 350 9.66 16.12 11.90
CA LEU A 350 8.60 15.27 11.37
C LEU A 350 8.92 13.79 11.62
N HIS A 351 7.97 13.05 12.19
CA HIS A 351 8.05 11.61 12.40
C HIS A 351 6.92 10.90 11.66
N ILE A 352 7.23 10.24 10.55
CA ILE A 352 6.30 9.31 9.89
C ILE A 352 6.54 7.94 10.52
N THR A 353 5.60 7.50 11.34
CA THR A 353 5.79 6.34 12.21
C THR A 353 5.60 5.02 11.44
N PRO A 354 5.86 3.85 12.06
CA PRO A 354 5.75 2.56 11.37
C PRO A 354 4.41 2.25 10.69
N THR A 355 3.31 2.82 11.17
CA THR A 355 1.97 2.65 10.60
C THR A 355 1.61 3.74 9.60
N GLY A 356 2.32 4.87 9.61
CA GLY A 356 1.96 6.04 8.82
C GLY A 356 2.27 5.89 7.34
N SER A 357 1.41 6.41 6.48
CA SER A 357 1.63 6.59 5.04
C SER A 357 1.11 7.97 4.61
N GLY A 358 1.57 8.47 3.47
CA GLY A 358 0.99 9.70 2.94
C GLY A 358 1.85 10.48 1.95
N TYR A 359 1.24 11.57 1.48
CA TYR A 359 1.78 12.45 0.44
C TYR A 359 2.17 13.82 1.03
N PHE A 360 3.46 14.14 0.98
CA PHE A 360 4.05 15.33 1.60
C PHE A 360 4.66 16.22 0.52
N GLU A 361 4.05 17.36 0.24
CA GLU A 361 4.48 18.23 -0.83
C GLU A 361 4.70 19.67 -0.39
N ASN A 362 5.83 20.24 -0.83
CA ASN A 362 6.27 21.56 -0.40
C ASN A 362 6.28 21.67 1.14
N VAL A 363 6.89 20.67 1.79
CA VAL A 363 7.09 20.64 3.23
C VAL A 363 8.51 21.07 3.54
N TRP A 364 8.65 22.10 4.37
CA TRP A 364 9.96 22.61 4.78
C TRP A 364 10.11 22.43 6.29
N VAL A 365 11.04 21.58 6.70
CA VAL A 365 11.39 21.32 8.09
C VAL A 365 12.68 22.07 8.39
N TRP A 366 12.54 23.33 8.79
CA TRP A 366 13.64 24.26 8.95
C TRP A 366 13.90 24.54 10.42
N ASN A 367 15.09 24.22 10.89
CA ASN A 367 15.60 24.73 12.16
C ASN A 367 16.37 26.03 11.91
N ALA A 368 15.98 27.12 12.58
CA ALA A 368 16.40 28.44 12.16
C ALA A 368 17.93 28.67 12.21
N ASP A 369 18.52 28.98 11.07
CA ASP A 369 19.93 29.41 10.96
C ASP A 369 20.09 30.94 11.12
N HIS A 370 19.01 31.69 10.92
CA HIS A 370 18.94 33.15 11.10
C HIS A 370 17.57 33.62 11.61
N ASP A 371 17.53 34.86 12.09
CA ASP A 371 16.32 35.54 12.54
C ASP A 371 15.61 36.22 11.36
N LEU A 372 14.43 35.72 11.00
CA LEU A 372 13.63 36.21 9.87
C LEU A 372 13.05 37.60 10.13
N ASP A 373 12.78 37.92 11.40
CA ASP A 373 12.18 39.19 11.81
C ASP A 373 13.23 40.26 12.12
N ASP A 374 14.53 39.92 12.04
CA ASP A 374 15.62 40.88 11.98
C ASP A 374 15.87 41.30 10.52
N PRO A 375 15.73 42.60 10.17
CA PRO A 375 16.03 43.08 8.82
C PRO A 375 17.46 42.78 8.34
N ALA A 376 18.41 42.56 9.26
CA ALA A 376 19.78 42.17 8.93
C ALA A 376 19.93 40.66 8.64
N GLN A 377 18.88 39.85 8.86
CA GLN A 377 18.90 38.39 8.77
C GLN A 377 20.03 37.80 9.61
N THR A 378 20.14 38.27 10.86
CA THR A 378 21.24 37.92 11.75
C THR A 378 21.22 36.42 12.04
N LYS A 379 22.37 35.76 11.86
CA LYS A 379 22.55 34.33 12.14
C LYS A 379 22.34 34.02 13.64
N ILE A 380 21.76 32.87 13.94
CA ILE A 380 21.43 32.43 15.30
C ILE A 380 21.80 30.96 15.54
N ASN A 381 21.94 30.57 16.80
CA ASN A 381 22.04 29.16 17.18
C ASN A 381 20.67 28.66 17.65
N ALA A 382 19.90 28.01 16.78
CA ALA A 382 18.77 27.18 17.18
C ALA A 382 19.19 25.70 17.23
N PHE A 383 18.79 24.96 18.26
CA PHE A 383 19.17 23.54 18.40
C PHE A 383 17.96 22.62 18.21
N SER A 384 17.91 21.91 17.10
CA SER A 384 16.98 20.80 16.88
C SER A 384 17.74 19.49 16.72
N GLY A 385 17.28 18.41 17.35
CA GLY A 385 17.96 17.11 17.29
C GLY A 385 17.95 16.49 15.89
N ARG A 386 16.74 16.34 15.32
CA ARG A 386 16.47 15.54 14.12
C ARG A 386 15.49 16.25 13.19
N GLY A 387 15.65 16.07 11.89
CA GLY A 387 14.77 16.66 10.87
C GLY A 387 13.53 15.83 10.59
N VAL A 388 13.64 14.90 9.66
CA VAL A 388 12.57 14.02 9.18
C VAL A 388 12.96 12.56 9.42
N LEU A 389 12.13 11.82 10.15
CA LEU A 389 12.25 10.38 10.35
C LEU A 389 11.10 9.67 9.63
N VAL A 390 11.43 8.67 8.82
CA VAL A 390 10.46 7.80 8.15
C VAL A 390 10.72 6.35 8.58
N GLU A 391 9.73 5.75 9.23
CA GLU A 391 9.76 4.35 9.67
C GLU A 391 8.64 3.51 9.05
N SER A 392 7.89 4.06 8.10
CA SER A 392 6.72 3.41 7.48
C SER A 392 7.06 2.01 6.97
N LYS A 393 6.48 0.98 7.62
CA LYS A 393 6.74 -0.43 7.31
C LYS A 393 5.99 -0.92 6.08
N LYS A 394 4.97 -0.20 5.63
CA LYS A 394 4.19 -0.55 4.44
C LYS A 394 4.34 0.49 3.33
N GLY A 395 4.59 1.76 3.69
CA GLY A 395 4.37 2.88 2.79
C GLY A 395 2.89 2.95 2.35
N PRO A 396 2.59 3.68 1.27
CA PRO A 396 3.52 4.51 0.51
C PRO A 396 3.85 5.84 1.20
N VAL A 397 5.04 6.37 0.94
CA VAL A 397 5.43 7.72 1.36
C VAL A 397 5.98 8.48 0.15
N TRP A 398 5.40 9.63 -0.15
CA TRP A 398 5.91 10.56 -1.17
C TRP A 398 6.40 11.85 -0.53
N LEU A 399 7.69 12.12 -0.62
CA LEU A 399 8.32 13.38 -0.22
C LEU A 399 8.61 14.21 -1.49
N VAL A 400 7.70 15.10 -1.85
CA VAL A 400 7.72 15.82 -3.13
C VAL A 400 8.19 17.25 -2.91
N GLY A 401 9.43 17.56 -3.30
CA GLY A 401 10.00 18.89 -3.10
C GLY A 401 10.11 19.30 -1.63
N THR A 402 10.47 18.36 -0.75
CA THR A 402 10.62 18.63 0.68
C THR A 402 12.06 19.08 0.99
N ALA A 403 12.21 19.88 2.04
CA ALA A 403 13.52 20.28 2.57
C ALA A 403 13.58 20.04 4.08
N SER A 404 14.73 19.60 4.58
CA SER A 404 14.99 19.50 6.02
C SER A 404 16.39 20.01 6.32
N GLU A 405 16.51 20.98 7.23
CA GLU A 405 17.74 21.76 7.36
C GLU A 405 18.09 22.10 8.81
N HIS A 406 19.41 22.11 9.05
CA HIS A 406 20.05 22.60 10.27
C HIS A 406 19.71 21.83 11.55
N HIS A 407 19.39 20.54 11.42
CA HIS A 407 19.22 19.62 12.54
C HIS A 407 20.55 18.98 12.93
N VAL A 408 20.79 18.78 14.22
CA VAL A 408 22.10 18.44 14.80
C VAL A 408 22.57 17.03 14.41
N ILE A 409 21.68 16.06 14.31
CA ILE A 409 22.04 14.65 14.10
C ILE A 409 21.88 14.26 12.62
N TYR A 410 20.68 14.46 12.07
CA TYR A 410 20.40 14.19 10.66
C TYR A 410 19.27 15.08 10.15
N GLN A 411 19.27 15.32 8.84
CA GLN A 411 18.17 16.01 8.17
C GLN A 411 17.09 15.01 7.74
N TYR A 412 17.46 13.89 7.12
CA TYR A 412 16.55 12.77 6.84
C TYR A 412 17.11 11.45 7.37
N ALA A 413 16.23 10.63 7.94
CA ALA A 413 16.52 9.23 8.28
C ALA A 413 15.36 8.32 7.82
N PHE A 414 15.70 7.29 7.05
CA PHE A 414 14.78 6.21 6.67
C PHE A 414 15.23 4.94 7.38
N LYS A 415 14.39 4.40 8.26
CA LYS A 415 14.78 3.33 9.18
C LYS A 415 13.70 2.27 9.23
N ASN A 416 14.05 1.03 8.87
CA ASN A 416 13.08 -0.07 8.77
C ASN A 416 11.88 0.27 7.88
N ALA A 417 12.09 1.12 6.87
CA ALA A 417 11.03 1.70 6.07
C ALA A 417 11.01 1.10 4.66
N GLN A 418 9.86 1.15 3.99
CA GLN A 418 9.76 0.73 2.60
C GLN A 418 8.76 1.52 1.78
N ASN A 419 8.90 1.43 0.45
CA ASN A 419 8.04 2.12 -0.53
C ASN A 419 8.07 3.64 -0.35
N ILE A 420 9.26 4.21 -0.52
CA ILE A 420 9.49 5.66 -0.40
C ILE A 420 9.85 6.24 -1.76
N TYR A 421 9.12 7.27 -2.19
CA TYR A 421 9.54 8.21 -3.23
C TYR A 421 9.97 9.52 -2.57
N ALA A 422 11.15 10.02 -2.89
CA ALA A 422 11.64 11.29 -2.36
C ALA A 422 12.28 12.12 -3.49
N GLY A 423 11.62 13.19 -3.96
CA GLY A 423 12.06 13.87 -5.18
C GLY A 423 11.58 15.32 -5.36
N LEU A 424 12.48 16.29 -5.58
CA LEU A 424 13.83 16.33 -5.00
C LEU A 424 13.72 16.58 -3.49
N ILE A 425 14.67 16.03 -2.72
CA ILE A 425 14.87 16.39 -1.31
C ILE A 425 16.13 17.24 -1.12
N GLN A 426 16.07 18.20 -0.21
CA GLN A 426 17.14 19.19 0.00
C GLN A 426 17.53 19.29 1.47
N THR A 427 18.83 19.50 1.75
CA THR A 427 19.36 19.61 3.11
C THR A 427 20.53 20.59 3.27
N GLU A 428 20.61 21.24 4.44
CA GLU A 428 21.80 21.97 4.90
C GLU A 428 22.22 21.53 6.31
N THR A 429 23.53 21.40 6.53
CA THR A 429 24.13 21.19 7.85
C THR A 429 24.02 22.47 8.71
N PRO A 430 23.75 22.38 10.03
CA PRO A 430 23.70 23.56 10.88
C PRO A 430 25.03 24.32 10.91
N TYR A 431 24.99 25.65 10.75
CA TYR A 431 26.18 26.46 10.49
C TYR A 431 27.20 26.50 11.62
N PHE A 432 26.74 26.23 12.85
CA PHE A 432 27.58 26.18 14.04
C PHE A 432 28.44 24.91 14.10
N GLN A 433 28.05 23.81 13.44
CA GLN A 433 28.82 22.58 13.48
C GLN A 433 30.22 22.78 12.88
N PRO A 434 31.27 22.19 13.49
CA PRO A 434 31.24 21.16 14.55
C PRO A 434 31.26 21.70 16.00
N THR A 435 30.83 22.94 16.25
CA THR A 435 30.85 23.54 17.60
C THR A 435 29.44 23.96 18.08
N PRO A 436 28.83 23.26 19.05
CA PRO A 436 29.33 22.04 19.70
C PRO A 436 29.31 20.85 18.73
N ASN A 437 30.11 19.84 19.05
CA ASN A 437 30.17 18.62 18.25
C ASN A 437 28.86 17.86 18.41
N PRO A 438 28.23 17.37 17.33
CA PRO A 438 27.07 16.50 17.48
C PRO A 438 27.46 15.23 18.26
N PRO A 439 26.51 14.61 19.00
CA PRO A 439 25.08 14.91 19.02
C PRO A 439 24.69 16.10 19.92
N ALA A 440 25.64 16.76 20.59
CA ALA A 440 25.33 17.81 21.56
C ALA A 440 24.56 18.97 20.90
N PRO A 441 23.54 19.53 21.59
CA PRO A 441 23.16 19.29 22.99
C PRO A 441 22.19 18.11 23.21
N PHE A 442 21.92 17.31 22.18
CA PHE A 442 21.05 16.14 22.27
C PHE A 442 21.84 14.86 22.59
N SER A 443 21.15 13.86 23.09
CA SER A 443 21.67 12.50 23.22
C SER A 443 21.25 11.66 22.01
N LEU A 444 22.12 10.74 21.60
CA LEU A 444 21.76 9.73 20.61
C LEU A 444 20.67 8.82 21.18
N ASN A 445 19.71 8.44 20.35
CA ASN A 445 18.64 7.51 20.64
C ASN A 445 18.32 6.69 19.38
N SER A 446 18.71 5.42 19.37
CA SER A 446 18.51 4.51 18.23
C SER A 446 17.04 4.25 17.90
N ASP A 447 16.12 4.48 18.85
CA ASP A 447 14.68 4.40 18.59
C ASP A 447 14.25 5.42 17.53
N TYR A 448 14.98 6.53 17.36
CA TYR A 448 14.69 7.57 16.38
C TYR A 448 15.64 7.56 15.17
N GLY A 449 16.24 6.41 14.84
CA GLY A 449 17.03 6.27 13.62
C GLY A 449 18.40 6.95 13.68
N ASP A 450 18.85 7.32 14.88
CA ASP A 450 20.19 7.84 15.08
C ASP A 450 21.26 6.79 14.75
N PRO A 451 22.40 7.23 14.18
CA PRO A 451 23.55 6.35 14.01
C PRO A 451 24.18 6.02 15.36
N ASP A 452 24.90 4.88 15.44
CA ASP A 452 25.65 4.48 16.64
C ASP A 452 26.67 5.53 17.11
N SER A 453 27.21 6.28 16.13
CA SER A 453 28.09 7.42 16.37
C SER A 453 27.89 8.46 15.29
N ILE A 454 28.04 9.72 15.67
CA ILE A 454 28.10 10.84 14.75
C ILE A 454 29.45 11.54 14.91
N HIS A 455 30.01 12.00 13.79
CA HIS A 455 31.30 12.69 13.78
C HIS A 455 31.12 14.20 14.00
N ASN A 456 31.74 15.02 13.16
CA ASN A 456 31.80 16.48 13.33
C ASN A 456 30.50 17.18 12.90
N ASP A 457 29.69 16.54 12.06
CA ASP A 457 28.59 17.19 11.34
C ASP A 457 27.39 16.25 11.20
N ALA A 458 26.22 16.86 11.00
CA ALA A 458 24.97 16.17 10.75
C ALA A 458 24.97 15.40 9.42
N TRP A 459 24.25 14.28 9.38
CA TRP A 459 23.99 13.56 8.13
C TRP A 459 22.92 14.27 7.30
N GLY A 460 23.12 14.35 5.99
CA GLY A 460 22.06 14.78 5.06
C GLY A 460 20.97 13.72 4.97
N LEU A 461 21.37 12.46 4.77
CA LEU A 461 20.47 11.31 4.68
C LEU A 461 21.11 10.06 5.31
N ILE A 462 20.36 9.38 6.15
CA ILE A 462 20.67 8.04 6.67
C ILE A 462 19.61 7.05 6.17
N ILE A 463 20.03 5.92 5.61
CA ILE A 463 19.15 4.82 5.24
C ILE A 463 19.63 3.55 5.94
N THR A 464 18.78 3.00 6.80
CA THR A 464 19.08 1.84 7.64
C THR A 464 17.98 0.79 7.50
N LYS A 465 18.35 -0.46 7.20
CA LYS A 465 17.42 -1.61 7.06
C LYS A 465 16.15 -1.30 6.27
N SER A 466 16.27 -0.55 5.18
CA SER A 466 15.13 -0.07 4.41
C SER A 466 15.11 -0.67 3.00
N TYR A 467 13.93 -0.71 2.38
CA TYR A 467 13.71 -1.46 1.16
C TYR A 467 12.88 -0.65 0.16
N SER A 468 13.17 -0.74 -1.14
CA SER A 468 12.39 -0.04 -2.17
C SER A 468 12.31 1.48 -1.93
N VAL A 469 13.49 2.11 -1.85
CA VAL A 469 13.64 3.57 -1.64
C VAL A 469 14.13 4.22 -2.92
N TYR A 470 13.39 5.21 -3.40
CA TYR A 470 13.60 5.89 -4.67
C TYR A 470 13.81 7.39 -4.42
N VAL A 471 15.07 7.83 -4.38
CA VAL A 471 15.43 9.25 -4.25
C VAL A 471 15.61 9.84 -5.65
N TYR A 472 14.67 10.67 -6.08
CA TYR A 472 14.60 11.30 -7.39
C TYR A 472 15.06 12.76 -7.34
N GLY A 473 16.38 12.92 -7.33
CA GLY A 473 17.05 14.19 -7.11
C GLY A 473 17.29 14.43 -5.63
N ALA A 474 18.52 14.82 -5.29
CA ALA A 474 18.89 15.24 -3.96
C ALA A 474 19.88 16.41 -4.02
N GLY A 475 19.70 17.41 -3.16
CA GLY A 475 20.59 18.57 -3.02
C GLY A 475 21.03 18.72 -1.58
N PHE A 476 22.22 18.20 -1.22
CA PHE A 476 22.66 18.13 0.17
C PHE A 476 23.94 18.92 0.41
N TYR A 477 23.88 19.92 1.29
CA TYR A 477 24.91 20.96 1.35
C TYR A 477 25.50 21.17 2.74
N SER A 478 26.79 21.50 2.73
CA SER A 478 27.56 21.91 3.90
C SER A 478 28.36 23.14 3.54
N PHE A 479 28.05 24.27 4.18
CA PHE A 479 28.62 25.56 3.80
C PHE A 479 29.56 26.14 4.84
N PHE A 480 29.58 25.58 6.05
CA PHE A 480 30.25 26.19 7.19
C PHE A 480 31.01 25.17 8.02
N GLN A 481 32.05 25.66 8.68
CA GLN A 481 32.65 25.06 9.86
C GLN A 481 32.71 26.14 10.94
N THR A 482 31.85 26.04 11.98
CA THR A 482 31.74 27.08 13.02
C THR A 482 31.58 28.48 12.41
N TYR A 483 30.60 28.64 11.52
CA TYR A 483 30.30 29.88 10.78
C TYR A 483 31.37 30.40 9.80
N SER A 484 32.53 29.75 9.67
CA SER A 484 33.50 30.05 8.60
C SER A 484 33.17 29.29 7.31
N GLN A 485 33.38 29.93 6.16
CA GLN A 485 33.22 29.32 4.83
C GLN A 485 34.56 28.99 4.16
N ASP A 486 35.68 29.03 4.89
CA ASP A 486 37.03 28.76 4.34
C ASP A 486 37.16 27.33 3.76
N CYS A 487 36.28 26.43 4.19
CA CYS A 487 36.16 25.07 3.68
C CYS A 487 35.48 24.97 2.31
N VAL A 488 34.65 25.95 1.91
CA VAL A 488 33.85 25.89 0.67
C VAL A 488 34.72 25.83 -0.59
N PRO A 489 35.77 26.66 -0.76
CA PRO A 489 36.67 26.56 -1.91
C PRO A 489 37.37 25.19 -2.01
N ASN A 490 37.62 24.56 -0.86
CA ASN A 490 38.28 23.25 -0.75
C ASN A 490 37.30 22.06 -0.78
N ARG A 491 35.98 22.33 -0.73
CA ARG A 491 34.89 21.33 -0.79
C ARG A 491 34.96 20.29 0.34
N ASN A 492 35.37 20.70 1.53
CA ASN A 492 35.63 19.84 2.67
C ASN A 492 35.09 20.39 4.00
N CYS A 493 33.94 21.06 3.94
CA CYS A 493 33.23 21.56 5.13
C CYS A 493 32.80 20.42 6.05
N GLN A 494 32.40 19.29 5.48
CA GLN A 494 32.20 18.04 6.22
C GLN A 494 32.83 16.85 5.51
N ASP A 495 33.00 15.75 6.23
CA ASP A 495 33.60 14.54 5.68
C ASP A 495 32.61 13.72 4.84
N SER A 496 31.42 13.43 5.36
CA SER A 496 30.46 12.51 4.73
C SER A 496 29.03 13.07 4.77
N MET A 497 28.22 12.82 3.74
CA MET A 497 26.88 13.42 3.59
C MET A 497 25.72 12.41 3.61
N VAL A 498 25.85 11.29 2.89
CA VAL A 498 24.83 10.23 2.83
C VAL A 498 25.41 8.94 3.39
N LEU A 499 24.69 8.33 4.32
CA LEU A 499 24.99 7.01 4.88
C LEU A 499 23.89 6.03 4.47
N VAL A 500 24.27 4.93 3.84
CA VAL A 500 23.38 3.77 3.62
C VAL A 500 24.01 2.59 4.34
N ASP A 501 23.24 1.76 5.03
CA ASP A 501 23.77 0.52 5.60
C ASP A 501 23.83 -0.61 4.56
N GLN A 502 24.46 -1.73 4.93
CA GLN A 502 24.54 -2.90 4.04
C GLN A 502 23.33 -3.82 4.12
N ALA A 503 22.41 -3.58 5.06
CA ALA A 503 21.19 -4.37 5.23
C ALA A 503 20.03 -3.83 4.36
N SER A 504 20.13 -2.59 3.87
CA SER A 504 19.18 -2.00 2.94
C SER A 504 19.37 -2.54 1.52
N SER A 505 18.27 -2.84 0.83
CA SER A 505 18.28 -3.30 -0.57
C SER A 505 17.21 -2.60 -1.40
N GLY A 506 17.36 -2.60 -2.74
CA GLY A 506 16.45 -1.86 -3.61
C GLY A 506 16.48 -0.34 -3.35
N ILE A 507 17.68 0.21 -3.13
CA ILE A 507 17.89 1.64 -2.94
C ILE A 507 18.43 2.25 -4.23
N TYR A 508 17.72 3.24 -4.74
CA TYR A 508 18.06 3.96 -5.96
C TYR A 508 18.13 5.46 -5.67
N ILE A 509 19.30 6.05 -5.87
CA ILE A 509 19.51 7.49 -5.70
C ILE A 509 19.89 8.09 -7.04
N TYR A 510 18.94 8.80 -7.64
CA TYR A 510 19.07 9.51 -8.89
C TYR A 510 19.47 10.97 -8.61
N GLN A 511 20.47 11.47 -9.32
CA GLN A 511 20.95 12.86 -9.23
C GLN A 511 21.21 13.33 -7.80
N LEU A 512 22.15 12.67 -7.11
CA LEU A 512 22.68 13.16 -5.83
C LEU A 512 23.69 14.26 -6.08
N THR A 513 23.31 15.48 -5.74
CA THR A 513 24.19 16.65 -5.76
C THR A 513 24.57 17.03 -4.34
N THR A 514 25.88 17.13 -4.06
CA THR A 514 26.40 17.57 -2.77
C THR A 514 27.32 18.77 -2.90
N ALA A 515 27.30 19.67 -1.90
CA ALA A 515 28.26 20.77 -1.79
C ALA A 515 28.98 20.72 -0.43
N GLY A 516 30.30 20.91 -0.44
CA GLY A 516 31.12 20.98 0.79
C GLY A 516 31.34 19.66 1.54
N SER A 517 30.93 18.51 0.99
CA SER A 517 31.24 17.19 1.56
C SER A 517 32.34 16.48 0.76
N THR A 518 33.30 15.84 1.45
CA THR A 518 34.35 15.04 0.78
C THR A 518 33.78 13.76 0.18
N ASN A 519 33.01 13.01 0.98
CA ASN A 519 32.30 11.81 0.60
C ASN A 519 30.82 12.15 0.39
N MET A 520 30.36 11.98 -0.85
CA MET A 520 28.97 12.23 -1.22
C MET A 520 28.06 11.12 -0.67
N LEU A 521 28.52 9.87 -0.77
CA LEU A 521 27.81 8.67 -0.33
C LEU A 521 28.81 7.68 0.24
N SER A 522 28.44 7.09 1.38
CA SER A 522 29.25 6.12 2.12
C SER A 522 28.40 4.95 2.62
N TYR A 523 29.00 3.76 2.67
CA TYR A 523 28.63 2.74 3.67
C TYR A 523 29.32 3.07 5.00
N PRO A 524 28.94 2.43 6.12
CA PRO A 524 29.72 2.55 7.35
C PRO A 524 31.21 2.30 7.10
N ASN A 525 32.03 3.31 7.39
CA ASN A 525 33.50 3.29 7.22
C ASN A 525 34.04 3.09 5.79
N VAL A 526 33.19 3.15 4.75
CA VAL A 526 33.61 2.97 3.35
C VAL A 526 33.02 4.06 2.47
N SER A 527 33.89 4.91 1.91
CA SER A 527 33.49 5.90 0.91
C SER A 527 33.16 5.23 -0.42
N ILE A 528 32.01 5.57 -0.99
CA ILE A 528 31.50 5.00 -2.26
C ILE A 528 31.63 5.99 -3.40
N ALA A 529 31.22 7.23 -3.17
CA ALA A 529 31.32 8.30 -4.15
C ALA A 529 31.96 9.52 -3.50
N GLN A 530 33.10 9.97 -4.04
CA GLN A 530 33.80 11.16 -3.58
C GLN A 530 33.43 12.39 -4.43
N GLN A 531 33.49 13.57 -3.83
CA GLN A 531 33.18 14.82 -4.55
C GLN A 531 34.16 15.09 -5.70
N ALA A 532 35.43 14.72 -5.53
CA ALA A 532 36.50 14.97 -6.49
C ALA A 532 36.27 14.23 -7.82
N ASP A 533 35.55 13.11 -7.75
CA ASP A 533 35.19 12.28 -8.89
C ASP A 533 33.99 12.80 -9.69
N ASN A 534 33.27 13.78 -9.13
CA ASN A 534 31.92 14.17 -9.54
C ASN A 534 31.74 15.70 -9.63
N ILE A 535 32.82 16.47 -9.71
CA ILE A 535 32.77 17.94 -9.81
C ILE A 535 31.86 18.37 -10.97
N ASN A 536 30.95 19.31 -10.70
CA ASN A 536 29.92 19.68 -11.65
C ASN A 536 29.49 21.16 -11.52
N GLY A 537 30.49 22.05 -11.49
CA GLY A 537 30.30 23.47 -11.21
C GLY A 537 30.64 23.79 -9.75
N PHE A 538 29.74 24.44 -9.03
CA PHE A 538 29.86 24.74 -7.61
C PHE A 538 29.72 23.47 -6.76
N ALA A 539 28.75 22.63 -7.06
CA ALA A 539 28.53 21.35 -6.38
C ALA A 539 29.25 20.18 -7.09
N SER A 540 29.08 18.98 -6.56
CA SER A 540 29.46 17.71 -7.19
C SER A 540 28.22 16.85 -7.36
N THR A 541 28.08 16.14 -8.48
CA THR A 541 26.85 15.39 -8.83
C THR A 541 27.18 13.94 -9.23
N LEU A 542 26.61 13.00 -8.48
CA LEU A 542 26.45 11.61 -8.85
C LEU A 542 25.12 11.47 -9.61
N THR A 543 25.13 10.81 -10.78
CA THR A 543 23.94 10.73 -11.65
C THR A 543 23.01 9.59 -11.24
N LEU A 544 23.57 8.41 -10.95
CA LEU A 544 22.80 7.30 -10.40
C LEU A 544 23.70 6.55 -9.43
N TRP A 545 23.16 6.24 -8.26
CA TRP A 545 23.68 5.20 -7.39
C TRP A 545 22.61 4.15 -7.22
N GLU A 546 23.03 2.91 -7.41
CA GLU A 546 22.22 1.73 -7.16
C GLU A 546 22.92 0.87 -6.12
N ALA A 547 22.21 0.52 -5.05
CA ALA A 547 22.72 -0.43 -4.07
C ALA A 547 23.02 -1.79 -4.77
N PRO A 548 24.11 -2.48 -4.41
CA PRO A 548 24.40 -3.78 -4.97
C PRO A 548 23.23 -4.73 -4.73
N THR A 549 22.95 -5.54 -5.73
CA THR A 549 22.05 -6.67 -5.59
C THR A 549 22.78 -7.73 -4.75
N SER A 550 22.74 -7.58 -3.43
CA SER A 550 23.17 -8.67 -2.55
C SER A 550 22.29 -9.89 -2.87
N ASN A 551 22.90 -11.08 -2.92
CA ASN A 551 22.17 -12.26 -2.49
C ASN A 551 21.70 -11.90 -1.09
N VAL A 552 20.41 -11.59 -0.97
CA VAL A 552 19.73 -11.37 0.30
C VAL A 552 20.27 -12.42 1.28
N PRO A 553 20.81 -12.05 2.46
CA PRO A 553 20.82 -13.00 3.55
C PRO A 553 19.40 -13.57 3.62
N GLN A 554 19.20 -14.87 3.45
CA GLN A 554 17.91 -15.50 3.76
C GLN A 554 17.64 -15.19 5.24
N GLY A 555 16.86 -14.13 5.46
CA GLY A 555 16.94 -13.30 6.65
C GLY A 555 16.55 -11.88 6.30
N GLU A 556 15.23 -11.69 6.17
CA GLU A 556 14.50 -10.41 6.07
C GLU A 556 14.67 -9.62 4.74
N CYS A 557 13.58 -9.68 3.95
CA CYS A 557 13.20 -8.80 2.83
C CYS A 557 14.19 -8.56 1.67
N GLY A 558 14.01 -9.35 0.59
CA GLY A 558 13.86 -8.89 -0.80
C GLY A 558 15.00 -8.14 -1.53
N SER A 559 15.61 -8.80 -2.52
CA SER A 559 15.70 -8.30 -3.91
C SER A 559 16.32 -9.34 -4.83
N THR A 560 15.61 -9.66 -5.91
CA THR A 560 16.11 -10.27 -7.16
C THR A 560 17.09 -9.35 -7.87
N GLN A 561 18.03 -9.90 -8.66
CA GLN A 561 18.33 -9.37 -9.99
C GLN A 561 19.29 -10.18 -10.86
N ALA A 562 19.01 -10.15 -12.16
CA ALA A 562 19.73 -10.78 -13.25
C ALA A 562 20.61 -9.76 -13.99
N THR A 563 21.80 -10.12 -14.50
CA THR A 563 22.24 -9.71 -15.86
C THR A 563 23.49 -10.44 -16.41
N LEU A 564 23.61 -10.35 -17.74
CA LEU A 564 24.37 -11.14 -18.73
C LEU A 564 25.89 -10.89 -18.91
N VAL A 565 26.64 -11.99 -19.10
CA VAL A 565 27.59 -12.44 -20.16
C VAL A 565 28.47 -11.44 -20.98
N GLN A 566 29.81 -11.70 -21.00
CA GLN A 566 30.71 -12.04 -22.17
C GLN A 566 32.21 -11.83 -21.81
N ALA A 567 33.26 -12.56 -22.23
CA ALA A 567 33.50 -13.81 -22.98
C ALA A 567 35.02 -14.18 -22.89
N ILE A 568 35.40 -15.46 -22.75
CA ILE A 568 36.74 -16.03 -23.06
C ILE A 568 36.53 -17.45 -23.67
N PRO A 569 37.32 -17.93 -24.68
CA PRO A 569 36.78 -18.70 -25.81
C PRO A 569 37.04 -20.23 -25.85
N ARG A 570 36.09 -20.95 -26.52
CA ARG A 570 36.15 -22.26 -27.27
C ARG A 570 36.53 -23.53 -26.45
N ARG A 571 35.90 -24.72 -26.52
CA ARG A 571 34.96 -25.48 -27.40
C ARG A 571 34.76 -26.90 -26.72
N PRO A 572 34.00 -27.89 -27.24
CA PRO A 572 32.54 -28.05 -27.33
C PRO A 572 32.01 -29.37 -26.69
N ALA A 573 30.75 -29.44 -26.23
CA ALA A 573 29.96 -30.68 -26.12
C ALA A 573 28.48 -30.29 -25.86
N ALA A 574 27.65 -30.26 -26.91
CA ALA A 574 26.68 -31.31 -27.27
C ALA A 574 25.38 -31.20 -26.44
N GLY A 575 24.28 -30.89 -27.13
CA GLY A 575 23.07 -30.27 -26.58
C GLY A 575 22.17 -31.14 -25.73
N LEU A 576 21.13 -30.51 -25.14
CA LEU A 576 19.75 -30.97 -25.17
C LEU A 576 18.80 -29.83 -24.70
N PHE A 577 17.93 -29.41 -25.63
CA PHE A 577 16.66 -28.66 -25.56
C PHE A 577 16.38 -27.55 -24.52
N ALA A 578 16.18 -26.34 -25.04
CA ALA A 578 15.32 -25.30 -24.44
C ALA A 578 13.84 -25.72 -24.54
N ARG A 579 13.05 -25.57 -23.47
CA ARG A 579 11.58 -25.63 -23.56
C ARG A 579 11.00 -24.23 -23.76
N GLN A 580 10.14 -24.12 -24.77
CA GLN A 580 9.19 -23.02 -24.96
C GLN A 580 8.22 -22.96 -23.78
N SER A 581 7.69 -21.79 -23.46
CA SER A 581 6.52 -21.64 -22.59
C SER A 581 5.36 -22.43 -23.19
N GLU A 582 4.83 -23.42 -22.45
CA GLU A 582 3.75 -24.28 -22.91
C GLU A 582 2.39 -23.70 -22.47
N ASP A 583 1.47 -23.48 -23.42
CA ASP A 583 0.14 -22.83 -23.23
C ASP A 583 -0.93 -23.81 -22.69
N PHE A 584 -2.12 -23.30 -22.31
CA PHE A 584 -3.24 -24.06 -21.69
C PHE A 584 -3.52 -25.46 -22.27
N ASN A 585 -3.56 -25.58 -23.60
CA ASN A 585 -3.85 -26.85 -24.27
C ASN A 585 -2.80 -27.94 -24.00
N TYR A 586 -1.58 -27.55 -23.63
CA TYR A 586 -0.53 -28.50 -23.27
C TYR A 586 -0.81 -29.12 -21.90
N TYR A 587 -1.17 -28.28 -20.93
CA TYR A 587 -1.41 -28.72 -19.57
C TYR A 587 -2.73 -29.47 -19.43
N SER A 588 -3.79 -29.09 -20.16
CA SER A 588 -5.06 -29.82 -20.19
C SER A 588 -4.98 -31.24 -20.79
N LEU A 589 -3.86 -31.58 -21.43
CA LEU A 589 -3.62 -32.89 -22.02
C LEU A 589 -2.51 -33.66 -21.29
N ASN A 590 -1.88 -33.06 -20.27
CA ASN A 590 -0.73 -33.61 -19.54
C ASN A 590 -0.81 -33.27 -18.04
N HIS A 591 -1.93 -33.56 -17.37
CA HIS A 591 -2.19 -33.18 -15.97
C HIS A 591 -1.09 -33.63 -14.99
N ALA A 592 -0.52 -34.83 -15.19
CA ALA A 592 0.59 -35.34 -14.37
C ALA A 592 1.85 -34.45 -14.39
N LYS A 593 2.10 -33.68 -15.45
CA LYS A 593 3.26 -32.77 -15.52
C LYS A 593 3.12 -31.54 -14.63
N ILE A 594 1.90 -31.07 -14.37
CA ILE A 594 1.64 -29.94 -13.46
C ILE A 594 2.10 -30.32 -12.05
N ALA A 595 1.72 -31.52 -11.60
CA ALA A 595 2.14 -32.08 -10.32
C ALA A 595 3.66 -32.33 -10.28
N THR A 596 4.21 -32.86 -11.36
CA THR A 596 5.64 -33.18 -11.46
C THR A 596 6.55 -31.96 -11.46
N ASP A 597 6.13 -30.80 -11.98
CA ASP A 597 7.00 -29.61 -12.01
C ASP A 597 6.92 -28.78 -10.70
N LEU A 598 5.83 -28.88 -9.95
CA LEU A 598 5.57 -28.10 -8.73
C LEU A 598 5.89 -28.86 -7.42
N MET A 599 5.83 -30.20 -7.40
CA MET A 599 5.92 -31.01 -6.16
C MET A 599 7.10 -31.98 -6.06
N VAL A 600 8.13 -31.78 -6.87
CA VAL A 600 9.33 -32.63 -6.89
C VAL A 600 10.47 -32.08 -6.03
N GLY A 601 11.05 -32.93 -5.19
CA GLY A 601 12.28 -32.66 -4.45
C GLY A 601 13.54 -32.80 -5.30
N ASP A 602 14.69 -32.82 -4.64
CA ASP A 602 16.00 -32.97 -5.29
C ASP A 602 16.08 -34.23 -6.16
N LEU A 603 16.97 -34.18 -7.16
CA LEU A 603 17.32 -35.36 -7.94
C LEU A 603 18.05 -36.36 -7.04
N ASP A 604 17.65 -37.62 -7.08
CA ASP A 604 18.44 -38.70 -6.51
C ASP A 604 19.72 -38.95 -7.33
N GLY A 605 20.55 -39.87 -6.85
CA GLY A 605 21.82 -40.21 -7.49
C GLY A 605 21.70 -40.74 -8.92
N ASP A 606 20.48 -41.08 -9.35
CA ASP A 606 20.16 -41.60 -10.68
C ASP A 606 19.49 -40.55 -11.58
N GLY A 607 19.35 -39.31 -11.10
CA GLY A 607 18.74 -38.21 -11.85
C GLY A 607 17.22 -38.27 -11.90
N ASN A 608 16.58 -39.06 -11.04
CA ASN A 608 15.13 -39.06 -10.87
C ASN A 608 14.76 -38.10 -9.74
N ARG A 609 13.68 -37.33 -9.92
CA ARG A 609 13.24 -36.41 -8.87
C ARG A 609 12.57 -37.17 -7.73
N LYS A 610 12.97 -36.91 -6.48
CA LYS A 610 12.38 -37.58 -5.32
C LYS A 610 10.96 -37.06 -5.03
N PRO A 611 9.99 -37.94 -4.72
CA PRO A 611 8.70 -37.53 -4.17
C PRO A 611 8.90 -36.87 -2.80
N ARG A 612 8.12 -35.84 -2.49
CA ARG A 612 8.23 -35.11 -1.22
C ARG A 612 7.50 -35.85 -0.09
N GLN A 613 8.03 -35.77 1.13
CA GLN A 613 7.57 -36.59 2.24
C GLN A 613 6.49 -35.94 3.12
N ASN A 614 6.41 -34.61 3.24
CA ASN A 614 5.38 -33.96 4.04
C ASN A 614 4.71 -32.80 3.28
N CYS A 615 3.37 -32.83 3.17
CA CYS A 615 2.62 -31.87 2.35
C CYS A 615 1.61 -31.12 3.21
N ILE A 616 1.51 -29.81 3.02
CA ILE A 616 0.64 -28.92 3.80
C ILE A 616 -0.36 -28.27 2.86
N PHE A 617 -1.64 -28.41 3.18
CA PHE A 617 -2.77 -27.87 2.43
C PHE A 617 -3.59 -26.96 3.34
N TYR A 618 -4.34 -26.03 2.77
CA TYR A 618 -5.31 -25.23 3.52
C TYR A 618 -6.65 -25.20 2.81
N VAL A 619 -7.71 -24.94 3.57
CA VAL A 619 -9.09 -24.95 3.09
C VAL A 619 -9.72 -23.58 3.27
N ASN A 620 -10.25 -23.00 2.20
CA ASN A 620 -10.98 -21.74 2.24
C ASN A 620 -12.46 -21.95 2.65
N GLN A 621 -13.02 -20.96 3.34
CA GLN A 621 -14.40 -20.95 3.84
C GLN A 621 -15.29 -19.96 3.07
N GLN A 622 -16.62 -20.16 3.07
CA GLN A 622 -17.56 -19.33 2.30
C GLN A 622 -17.58 -17.86 2.70
N ASN A 623 -17.45 -17.59 4.00
CA ASN A 623 -17.30 -16.25 4.53
C ASN A 623 -15.86 -16.10 5.00
N VAL A 624 -15.00 -15.59 4.12
CA VAL A 624 -13.66 -15.14 4.50
C VAL A 624 -13.77 -13.99 5.49
N ASP A 625 -12.91 -13.98 6.50
CA ASP A 625 -12.72 -12.82 7.35
C ASP A 625 -12.47 -11.60 6.44
N PRO A 626 -13.35 -10.57 6.44
CA PRO A 626 -13.18 -9.41 5.56
C PRO A 626 -11.89 -8.65 5.84
N ASP A 627 -11.30 -8.80 7.03
CA ASP A 627 -10.07 -8.14 7.44
C ASP A 627 -8.81 -8.99 7.13
N ASP A 628 -8.93 -10.31 7.02
CA ASP A 628 -7.87 -11.22 6.52
C ASP A 628 -8.45 -12.37 5.67
N PRO A 629 -8.78 -12.12 4.39
CA PRO A 629 -9.36 -13.13 3.53
C PRO A 629 -8.39 -14.27 3.17
N ASN A 630 -7.12 -14.16 3.58
CA ASN A 630 -6.09 -15.19 3.38
C ASN A 630 -5.69 -15.86 4.70
N TYR A 631 -6.50 -15.77 5.76
CA TYR A 631 -6.12 -16.22 7.10
C TYR A 631 -5.60 -17.67 7.13
N ALA A 632 -6.38 -18.64 6.65
CA ALA A 632 -5.97 -20.05 6.62
C ALA A 632 -4.73 -20.30 5.75
N LYS A 633 -4.61 -19.60 4.61
CA LYS A 633 -3.45 -19.63 3.71
C LYS A 633 -2.18 -19.16 4.42
N ASN A 634 -2.25 -17.97 5.03
CA ASN A 634 -1.13 -17.37 5.74
C ASN A 634 -0.67 -18.26 6.90
N ARG A 635 -1.62 -18.93 7.59
CA ARG A 635 -1.28 -19.91 8.64
C ARG A 635 -0.65 -21.19 8.09
N ALA A 636 -1.04 -21.66 6.92
CA ALA A 636 -0.39 -22.82 6.30
C ALA A 636 1.07 -22.57 5.90
N ILE A 637 1.35 -21.39 5.36
CA ILE A 637 2.73 -20.95 5.09
C ILE A 637 3.53 -20.92 6.40
N GLN A 638 3.00 -20.26 7.42
CA GLN A 638 3.65 -20.14 8.72
C GLN A 638 3.87 -21.50 9.39
N PHE A 639 2.93 -22.44 9.24
CA PHE A 639 3.08 -23.80 9.74
C PHE A 639 4.21 -24.54 9.02
N ALA A 640 4.28 -24.43 7.69
CA ALA A 640 5.36 -25.03 6.90
C ALA A 640 6.73 -24.48 7.30
N ASP A 641 6.85 -23.15 7.42
CA ASP A 641 8.08 -22.49 7.82
C ASP A 641 8.51 -22.92 9.24
N LEU A 642 7.55 -23.02 10.17
CA LEU A 642 7.83 -23.45 11.53
C LEU A 642 8.27 -24.92 11.60
N MET A 643 7.64 -25.81 10.83
CA MET A 643 8.01 -27.23 10.78
C MET A 643 9.38 -27.45 10.11
N ASN A 644 9.66 -26.72 9.02
CA ASN A 644 10.97 -26.75 8.34
C ASN A 644 12.09 -26.17 9.22
N ALA A 645 11.80 -25.12 10.00
CA ALA A 645 12.76 -24.55 10.94
C ALA A 645 13.03 -25.48 12.13
N GLN A 646 12.02 -26.21 12.61
CA GLN A 646 12.15 -27.14 13.73
C GLN A 646 12.77 -28.49 13.33
N ASN A 647 12.62 -28.90 12.07
CA ASN A 647 13.21 -30.12 11.53
C ASN A 647 13.91 -29.83 10.19
N PRO A 648 15.12 -29.24 10.21
CA PRO A 648 15.90 -28.96 9.01
C PRO A 648 16.34 -30.26 8.35
N GLY A 649 15.52 -30.74 7.41
CA GLY A 649 15.62 -32.06 6.75
C GLY A 649 14.29 -32.78 6.60
N GLY A 650 13.22 -32.31 7.26
CA GLY A 650 11.85 -32.69 6.94
C GLY A 650 11.38 -31.86 5.74
N ASP A 651 11.06 -32.51 4.63
CA ASP A 651 10.61 -31.83 3.42
C ASP A 651 9.13 -31.41 3.57
N TYR A 652 8.83 -30.37 4.35
CA TYR A 652 7.46 -29.82 4.49
C TYR A 652 7.21 -28.73 3.44
N HIS A 653 6.16 -28.89 2.63
CA HIS A 653 5.87 -27.96 1.53
C HIS A 653 4.39 -27.57 1.50
N THR A 654 4.14 -26.29 1.22
CA THR A 654 2.79 -25.73 1.12
C THR A 654 2.26 -25.82 -0.31
N LEU A 655 1.04 -26.36 -0.48
CA LEU A 655 0.27 -26.25 -1.72
C LEU A 655 -0.78 -25.14 -1.56
N TYR A 656 -0.88 -24.26 -2.58
CA TYR A 656 -1.80 -23.14 -2.57
C TYR A 656 -3.15 -23.46 -3.20
N ASP A 657 -4.19 -23.27 -2.39
CA ASP A 657 -5.62 -23.10 -2.68
C ASP A 657 -6.35 -24.08 -3.61
N VAL A 658 -7.55 -24.46 -3.18
CA VAL A 658 -8.54 -25.06 -4.08
C VAL A 658 -9.47 -24.00 -4.73
N TYR A 659 -9.28 -22.71 -4.43
CA TYR A 659 -10.12 -21.62 -4.95
C TYR A 659 -9.51 -20.20 -4.90
N ASP A 660 -8.18 -20.03 -4.98
CA ASP A 660 -7.55 -18.70 -5.20
C ASP A 660 -7.24 -18.53 -6.70
N THR A 661 -8.21 -17.94 -7.38
CA THR A 661 -8.14 -17.65 -8.82
C THR A 661 -7.15 -16.53 -9.16
N ALA A 662 -6.56 -15.84 -8.19
CA ALA A 662 -5.65 -14.73 -8.42
C ALA A 662 -4.18 -15.15 -8.30
N ALA A 663 -3.86 -16.15 -7.49
CA ALA A 663 -2.48 -16.53 -7.20
C ALA A 663 -1.99 -17.81 -7.89
N ALA A 664 -2.87 -18.76 -8.24
CA ALA A 664 -2.37 -19.96 -8.92
C ALA A 664 -1.74 -19.56 -10.27
N PHE A 665 -2.29 -18.56 -10.97
CA PHE A 665 -1.69 -18.00 -12.17
C PHE A 665 -2.24 -16.61 -12.56
N SER A 666 -1.38 -15.69 -13.00
CA SER A 666 -1.69 -14.27 -13.25
C SER A 666 -2.66 -14.00 -14.43
N TYR A 667 -3.22 -12.78 -14.45
CA TYR A 667 -4.30 -12.28 -15.31
C TYR A 667 -4.02 -12.17 -16.82
N THR A 668 -2.89 -12.67 -17.31
CA THR A 668 -2.54 -12.56 -18.74
C THR A 668 -2.16 -13.94 -19.27
N ASP A 669 -3.12 -14.59 -19.93
CA ASP A 669 -3.04 -15.86 -20.64
C ASP A 669 -2.62 -17.09 -19.81
N ASN A 670 -3.54 -17.61 -18.98
CA ASN A 670 -3.27 -18.83 -18.21
C ASN A 670 -4.40 -19.88 -18.24
N PRO A 671 -4.05 -21.19 -18.17
CA PRO A 671 -4.95 -22.30 -17.88
C PRO A 671 -6.17 -22.06 -17.01
N MET A 672 -6.02 -21.40 -15.88
CA MET A 672 -7.12 -21.20 -14.95
C MET A 672 -8.15 -20.18 -15.46
N MET A 673 -7.71 -19.11 -16.14
CA MET A 673 -8.61 -18.17 -16.84
C MET A 673 -9.28 -18.83 -18.05
N SER A 674 -8.61 -19.79 -18.70
CA SER A 674 -9.20 -20.58 -19.78
C SER A 674 -10.22 -21.62 -19.26
N ALA A 675 -9.97 -22.25 -18.11
CA ALA A 675 -10.92 -23.12 -17.40
C ALA A 675 -12.13 -22.34 -16.86
N PHE A 676 -11.90 -21.12 -16.37
CA PHE A 676 -12.94 -20.18 -15.93
C PHE A 676 -13.82 -19.72 -17.09
N SER A 677 -13.21 -19.29 -18.19
CA SER A 677 -13.93 -18.84 -19.40
C SER A 677 -14.63 -19.97 -20.17
N SER A 678 -14.18 -21.21 -20.02
CA SER A 678 -14.84 -22.40 -20.60
C SER A 678 -15.91 -23.03 -19.69
N GLY A 679 -16.05 -22.57 -18.45
CA GLY A 679 -17.02 -23.12 -17.48
C GLY A 679 -16.63 -24.46 -16.86
N ASN A 680 -15.41 -24.96 -17.12
CA ASN A 680 -14.90 -26.25 -16.65
C ASN A 680 -14.00 -26.14 -15.40
N LEU A 681 -14.03 -24.99 -14.73
CA LEU A 681 -13.19 -24.67 -13.57
C LEU A 681 -13.20 -25.77 -12.50
N ARG A 682 -14.37 -26.36 -12.22
CA ARG A 682 -14.55 -27.40 -11.21
C ARG A 682 -13.74 -28.68 -11.53
N ASN A 683 -13.83 -29.17 -12.76
CA ASN A 683 -13.14 -30.41 -13.18
C ASN A 683 -11.62 -30.21 -13.25
N TRP A 684 -11.17 -29.01 -13.62
CA TRP A 684 -9.75 -28.68 -13.62
C TRP A 684 -9.15 -28.70 -12.21
N PHE A 685 -9.91 -28.25 -11.19
CA PHE A 685 -9.48 -28.32 -9.79
C PHE A 685 -9.48 -29.75 -9.23
N GLU A 686 -10.46 -30.57 -9.61
CA GLU A 686 -10.54 -32.00 -9.29
C GLU A 686 -9.28 -32.72 -9.80
N ASP A 687 -9.02 -32.67 -11.12
CA ASP A 687 -7.92 -33.38 -11.77
C ASP A 687 -6.52 -32.95 -11.26
N THR A 688 -6.36 -31.66 -10.93
CA THR A 688 -5.06 -31.12 -10.46
C THR A 688 -4.81 -31.46 -9.00
N SER A 689 -5.81 -31.34 -8.13
CA SER A 689 -5.70 -31.70 -6.71
C SER A 689 -5.39 -33.19 -6.52
N GLN A 690 -6.03 -34.05 -7.33
CA GLN A 690 -5.75 -35.48 -7.40
C GLN A 690 -4.30 -35.77 -7.77
N SER A 691 -3.86 -35.21 -8.90
CA SER A 691 -2.49 -35.40 -9.38
C SER A 691 -1.44 -34.93 -8.36
N PHE A 692 -1.74 -33.88 -7.59
CA PHE A 692 -0.86 -33.38 -6.53
C PHE A 692 -0.82 -34.27 -5.30
N ALA A 693 -1.98 -34.79 -4.87
CA ALA A 693 -2.08 -35.68 -3.72
C ALA A 693 -1.37 -37.03 -3.98
N GLU A 694 -1.47 -37.56 -5.20
CA GLU A 694 -0.80 -38.81 -5.62
C GLU A 694 0.74 -38.76 -5.56
N HIS A 695 1.35 -37.56 -5.58
CA HIS A 695 2.80 -37.38 -5.53
C HIS A 695 3.34 -37.09 -4.10
N CYS A 696 2.47 -37.07 -3.08
CA CYS A 696 2.87 -36.92 -1.68
C CYS A 696 3.17 -38.29 -1.05
N SER A 697 4.40 -38.51 -0.58
CA SER A 697 4.90 -39.81 -0.11
C SER A 697 5.01 -39.96 1.42
N GLY A 698 4.28 -39.15 2.18
CA GLY A 698 4.26 -39.25 3.64
C GLY A 698 3.10 -38.50 4.30
N HIS A 699 3.35 -37.56 5.21
CA HIS A 699 2.30 -36.97 6.05
C HIS A 699 1.66 -35.74 5.38
N ILE A 700 0.33 -35.75 5.27
CA ILE A 700 -0.49 -34.62 4.83
C ILE A 700 -1.03 -33.84 6.05
N TYR A 701 -0.75 -32.54 6.11
CA TYR A 701 -1.30 -31.62 7.10
C TYR A 701 -2.32 -30.71 6.45
N LEU A 702 -3.51 -30.61 7.03
CA LEU A 702 -4.61 -29.79 6.52
C LEU A 702 -4.90 -28.65 7.51
N ILE A 703 -4.70 -27.42 7.07
CA ILE A 703 -5.03 -26.23 7.84
C ILE A 703 -6.50 -25.88 7.60
N VAL A 704 -7.33 -26.06 8.62
CA VAL A 704 -8.78 -25.83 8.56
C VAL A 704 -9.18 -24.99 9.75
N ASP A 705 -9.89 -23.89 9.49
CA ASP A 705 -10.45 -23.03 10.55
C ASP A 705 -11.42 -23.81 11.44
N ALA A 706 -11.50 -23.43 12.72
CA ALA A 706 -12.28 -24.11 13.74
C ALA A 706 -13.70 -23.54 13.94
N GLU A 707 -13.98 -22.37 13.37
CA GLU A 707 -15.31 -21.74 13.39
C GLU A 707 -16.34 -22.57 12.60
N PRO A 708 -17.62 -22.63 13.00
CA PRO A 708 -18.65 -23.47 12.38
C PRO A 708 -19.16 -22.90 11.04
N GLN A 709 -18.27 -22.31 10.25
CA GLN A 709 -18.57 -21.72 8.96
C GLN A 709 -18.55 -22.80 7.88
N GLU A 710 -19.49 -22.69 6.94
CA GLU A 710 -19.62 -23.64 5.84
C GLU A 710 -18.36 -23.54 4.94
N ILE A 711 -17.64 -24.65 4.83
CA ILE A 711 -16.54 -24.77 3.87
C ILE A 711 -17.14 -24.73 2.47
N TRP A 712 -16.49 -24.06 1.51
CA TRP A 712 -17.01 -24.01 0.14
C TRP A 712 -17.28 -25.43 -0.39
N PRO A 713 -18.44 -25.68 -1.05
CA PRO A 713 -18.82 -27.00 -1.60
C PRO A 713 -17.90 -27.57 -2.70
N GLY A 714 -16.72 -27.00 -2.89
CA GLY A 714 -15.66 -27.48 -3.78
C GLY A 714 -14.28 -27.14 -3.26
N SER A 715 -14.07 -26.99 -1.95
CA SER A 715 -12.74 -26.79 -1.34
C SER A 715 -12.22 -28.02 -0.60
N ILE A 716 -12.99 -29.10 -0.61
CA ILE A 716 -12.71 -30.34 0.10
C ILE A 716 -12.62 -31.52 -0.89
N TRP A 717 -11.61 -31.49 -1.76
CA TRP A 717 -11.38 -32.55 -2.75
C TRP A 717 -10.63 -33.74 -2.19
N ILE A 718 -9.70 -33.51 -1.25
CA ILE A 718 -8.92 -34.57 -0.55
C ILE A 718 -9.80 -35.66 0.05
N THR A 719 -11.08 -35.38 0.33
CA THR A 719 -12.00 -36.32 0.97
C THR A 719 -12.67 -37.30 0.01
N HIS A 720 -13.00 -36.84 -1.20
CA HIS A 720 -13.55 -37.71 -2.24
C HIS A 720 -12.48 -38.67 -2.78
N GLU A 721 -11.21 -38.28 -2.68
CA GLU A 721 -10.07 -39.04 -3.19
C GLU A 721 -9.23 -39.71 -2.09
N TRP A 722 -9.56 -39.50 -0.81
CA TRP A 722 -8.88 -40.12 0.31
C TRP A 722 -8.73 -41.65 0.15
N PRO A 723 -9.76 -42.39 -0.34
CA PRO A 723 -9.60 -43.82 -0.65
C PRO A 723 -8.53 -44.09 -1.72
N ALA A 724 -8.50 -43.33 -2.82
CA ALA A 724 -7.50 -43.47 -3.90
C ALA A 724 -6.08 -43.10 -3.44
N ILE A 725 -5.96 -42.10 -2.57
CA ILE A 725 -4.70 -41.69 -1.93
C ILE A 725 -4.19 -42.80 -1.01
N GLN A 726 -5.06 -43.46 -0.24
CA GLN A 726 -4.69 -44.62 0.58
C GLN A 726 -4.27 -45.83 -0.26
N GLU A 727 -4.95 -46.09 -1.38
CA GLU A 727 -4.63 -47.18 -2.31
C GLU A 727 -3.27 -46.99 -3.02
N SER A 728 -2.84 -45.74 -3.24
CA SER A 728 -1.49 -45.45 -3.78
C SER A 728 -0.36 -45.94 -2.87
N GLY A 729 -0.63 -46.09 -1.57
CA GLY A 729 0.35 -46.50 -0.55
C GLY A 729 1.45 -45.47 -0.27
N LEU A 730 1.39 -44.28 -0.87
CA LEU A 730 2.41 -43.24 -0.78
C LEU A 730 2.16 -42.30 0.41
N ALA A 731 0.94 -41.80 0.61
CA ALA A 731 0.61 -40.98 1.77
C ALA A 731 0.36 -41.87 3.00
N THR A 732 0.97 -41.53 4.14
CA THR A 732 0.96 -42.39 5.35
C THR A 732 0.00 -41.90 6.43
N GLN A 733 -0.37 -40.62 6.44
CA GLN A 733 -1.28 -40.02 7.43
C GLN A 733 -1.86 -38.68 6.96
N VAL A 734 -3.10 -38.36 7.36
CA VAL A 734 -3.65 -36.98 7.32
C VAL A 734 -3.92 -36.47 8.73
N THR A 735 -3.52 -35.24 9.00
CA THR A 735 -3.78 -34.54 10.27
C THR A 735 -4.33 -33.15 10.01
N GLU A 736 -5.31 -32.73 10.80
CA GLU A 736 -5.80 -31.36 10.76
C GLU A 736 -5.13 -30.48 11.81
N ILE A 737 -4.88 -29.22 11.43
CA ILE A 737 -4.31 -28.19 12.29
C ILE A 737 -5.20 -26.96 12.19
N ARG A 738 -5.41 -26.29 13.32
CA ARG A 738 -6.19 -25.07 13.33
C ARG A 738 -5.31 -23.83 13.11
N PRO A 739 -5.73 -22.85 12.28
CA PRO A 739 -5.04 -21.60 12.05
C PRO A 739 -4.58 -20.88 13.33
N GLU A 740 -5.41 -20.84 14.37
CA GLU A 740 -5.10 -20.16 15.63
C GLU A 740 -4.03 -20.89 16.45
N ASP A 741 -3.92 -22.22 16.33
CA ASP A 741 -2.85 -23.00 16.96
C ASP A 741 -1.49 -22.66 16.33
N VAL A 742 -1.45 -22.46 15.01
CA VAL A 742 -0.26 -21.96 14.30
C VAL A 742 0.03 -20.52 14.71
N GLY A 743 -0.99 -19.66 14.75
CA GLY A 743 -0.83 -18.26 15.13
C GLY A 743 -0.27 -18.09 16.55
N ARG A 744 -0.71 -18.90 17.50
CA ARG A 744 -0.13 -18.94 18.86
C ARG A 744 1.33 -19.37 18.85
N ALA A 745 1.68 -20.42 18.11
CA ALA A 745 3.05 -20.92 18.03
C ALA A 745 4.01 -19.89 17.38
N VAL A 746 3.53 -19.15 16.37
CA VAL A 746 4.27 -18.07 15.71
C VAL A 746 4.44 -16.87 16.65
N ALA A 747 3.38 -16.47 17.37
CA ALA A 747 3.43 -15.32 18.28
C ALA A 747 4.42 -15.51 19.44
N ASP A 748 4.65 -16.75 19.88
CA ASP A 748 5.67 -17.10 20.88
C ASP A 748 7.04 -17.45 20.24
N ASN A 749 7.26 -17.04 18.99
CA ASN A 749 8.51 -17.22 18.25
C ASN A 749 8.97 -18.69 18.19
N GLY A 750 8.03 -19.64 18.10
CA GLY A 750 8.29 -21.08 18.00
C GLY A 750 8.74 -21.77 19.29
N ARG A 751 8.68 -21.11 20.45
CA ARG A 751 9.05 -21.71 21.75
C ARG A 751 8.10 -22.83 22.18
N THR A 752 6.83 -22.76 21.76
CA THR A 752 5.86 -23.83 21.92
C THR A 752 6.19 -24.96 20.95
N ARG A 753 6.91 -25.99 21.42
CA ARG A 753 7.37 -27.12 20.60
C ARG A 753 6.26 -28.05 20.09
N TYR A 754 5.00 -27.78 20.40
CA TYR A 754 3.89 -28.66 20.09
C TYR A 754 2.71 -27.84 19.57
N ILE A 755 2.48 -27.89 18.27
CA ILE A 755 1.24 -27.42 17.65
C ILE A 755 0.20 -28.52 17.86
N ARG A 756 -0.99 -28.13 18.31
CA ARG A 756 -2.04 -29.10 18.61
C ARG A 756 -2.58 -29.66 17.28
N ASN A 757 -2.56 -30.98 17.20
CA ASN A 757 -3.05 -31.74 16.06
C ASN A 757 -4.45 -32.27 16.36
N TYR A 758 -5.30 -32.31 15.34
CA TYR A 758 -6.65 -32.84 15.42
C TYR A 758 -6.81 -34.03 14.48
N PRO A 759 -7.57 -35.07 14.88
CA PRO A 759 -7.85 -36.18 13.98
C PRO A 759 -8.62 -35.67 12.76
N TYR A 760 -8.29 -36.21 11.59
CA TYR A 760 -8.94 -35.88 10.34
C TYR A 760 -10.43 -36.23 10.39
N ARG A 761 -11.28 -35.28 10.00
CA ARG A 761 -12.75 -35.42 10.07
C ARG A 761 -13.38 -35.92 8.77
N GLY A 762 -12.59 -36.36 7.79
CA GLY A 762 -13.12 -36.89 6.53
C GLY A 762 -13.93 -35.86 5.74
N GLY A 763 -13.59 -34.56 5.86
CA GLY A 763 -14.25 -33.50 5.11
C GLY A 763 -15.43 -32.83 5.77
N GLN A 764 -15.79 -33.29 6.95
CA GLN A 764 -16.89 -32.72 7.70
C GLN A 764 -16.49 -31.37 8.30
N PRO A 765 -17.46 -30.44 8.45
CA PRO A 765 -17.19 -29.11 8.99
C PRO A 765 -16.61 -29.17 10.43
N PRO A 766 -15.97 -28.08 10.88
CA PRO A 766 -15.41 -27.98 12.23
C PRO A 766 -16.45 -28.28 13.31
N GLY A 767 -16.13 -29.24 14.20
CA GLY A 767 -17.04 -29.72 15.25
C GLY A 767 -17.62 -31.12 15.03
N ALA A 768 -17.53 -31.67 13.81
CA ALA A 768 -17.91 -33.06 13.55
C ALA A 768 -16.97 -34.05 14.27
N THR A 769 -17.48 -35.21 14.66
CA THR A 769 -16.63 -36.27 15.23
C THR A 769 -15.80 -36.92 14.12
N PRO A 770 -14.51 -37.20 14.32
CA PRO A 770 -13.71 -37.95 13.36
C PRO A 770 -14.37 -39.31 13.04
N PRO A 771 -14.32 -39.79 11.79
CA PRO A 771 -14.75 -41.15 11.47
C PRO A 771 -14.02 -42.13 12.39
N ARG A 772 -14.74 -43.04 13.05
CA ARG A 772 -14.11 -44.04 13.92
C ARG A 772 -13.22 -44.94 13.05
N ASP A 773 -11.93 -45.01 13.36
CA ASP A 773 -10.95 -45.88 12.71
C ASP A 773 -11.55 -47.28 12.43
N GLY A 774 -11.65 -47.64 11.16
CA GLY A 774 -11.99 -49.01 10.75
C GLY A 774 -13.28 -49.23 9.94
N GLN A 775 -13.90 -48.20 9.35
CA GLN A 775 -14.85 -48.43 8.25
C GLN A 775 -14.37 -47.71 6.98
N THR A 776 -13.43 -48.37 6.31
CA THR A 776 -13.46 -48.47 4.85
C THR A 776 -14.84 -48.96 4.45
N SER A 777 -15.61 -48.13 3.76
CA SER A 777 -16.78 -48.60 3.02
C SER A 777 -16.56 -48.25 1.56
N GLU A 778 -15.94 -49.22 0.89
CA GLU A 778 -16.08 -49.49 -0.54
C GLU A 778 -17.56 -49.54 -0.93
N PHE A 779 -17.89 -48.98 -2.09
CA PHE A 779 -18.92 -49.37 -3.07
C PHE A 779 -18.94 -48.25 -4.13
N ASP A 780 -18.80 -48.46 -5.44
CA ASP A 780 -18.41 -49.62 -6.25
C ASP A 780 -18.16 -49.10 -7.67
N ASP A 781 -17.41 -49.88 -8.43
CA ASP A 781 -16.72 -49.55 -9.67
C ASP A 781 -17.58 -49.54 -10.97
N CYS A 782 -17.06 -48.84 -11.99
CA CYS A 782 -17.26 -49.05 -13.45
C CYS A 782 -18.62 -48.76 -14.16
N VAL A 783 -18.61 -47.91 -15.21
CA VAL A 783 -18.70 -48.25 -16.67
C VAL A 783 -19.00 -47.02 -17.55
N ILE A 784 -18.00 -46.68 -18.39
CA ILE A 784 -17.90 -46.08 -19.75
C ILE A 784 -19.11 -45.39 -20.49
N VAL A 785 -18.73 -44.29 -21.20
CA VAL A 785 -19.21 -43.60 -22.44
C VAL A 785 -20.54 -42.79 -22.48
N ASP A 786 -20.38 -41.45 -22.57
CA ASP A 786 -20.83 -40.49 -23.63
C ASP A 786 -22.29 -40.48 -24.15
N PRO A 787 -22.79 -39.40 -24.81
CA PRO A 787 -22.88 -37.96 -24.50
C PRO A 787 -24.34 -37.50 -24.25
N ALA A 788 -24.49 -36.29 -23.71
CA ALA A 788 -25.62 -35.35 -23.89
C ALA A 788 -26.62 -35.15 -22.71
N VAL A 789 -26.94 -33.86 -22.52
CA VAL A 789 -28.16 -33.28 -21.88
C VAL A 789 -28.20 -33.33 -20.35
N SER A 790 -27.70 -32.29 -19.66
CA SER A 790 -28.43 -31.09 -19.16
C SER A 790 -29.26 -31.29 -17.88
N ASN A 791 -29.11 -30.32 -16.97
CA ASN A 791 -30.07 -29.87 -15.95
C ASN A 791 -30.28 -30.77 -14.71
N ALA A 792 -29.71 -30.37 -13.57
CA ALA A 792 -30.50 -29.87 -12.43
C ALA A 792 -29.57 -29.41 -11.30
N LYS A 793 -29.95 -28.26 -10.76
CA LYS A 793 -29.25 -27.40 -9.81
C LYS A 793 -30.01 -27.49 -8.48
N TRP A 794 -29.27 -27.55 -7.37
CA TRP A 794 -29.61 -27.10 -6.00
C TRP A 794 -30.89 -27.62 -5.30
N ALA A 795 -30.69 -28.33 -4.19
CA ALA A 795 -31.51 -28.19 -2.98
C ALA A 795 -30.59 -28.37 -1.75
N LYS A 796 -30.37 -27.27 -1.00
CA LYS A 796 -29.62 -27.20 0.26
C LYS A 796 -30.57 -27.51 1.43
N VAL A 797 -30.10 -28.18 2.47
CA VAL A 797 -30.63 -28.00 3.84
C VAL A 797 -29.42 -27.71 4.72
N VAL A 798 -29.37 -26.50 5.29
CA VAL A 798 -28.42 -26.10 6.33
C VAL A 798 -29.17 -26.19 7.65
N ASP A 799 -28.68 -27.02 8.57
CA ASP A 799 -29.13 -27.02 9.97
C ASP A 799 -28.22 -26.09 10.77
N VAL A 800 -28.83 -25.18 11.54
CA VAL A 800 -28.14 -24.20 12.38
C VAL A 800 -28.58 -24.48 13.81
N SER A 801 -27.67 -25.00 14.62
CA SER A 801 -27.86 -25.12 16.06
C SER A 801 -26.63 -24.62 16.83
N GLY A 802 -26.74 -23.40 17.37
CA GLY A 802 -26.06 -22.94 18.56
C GLY A 802 -27.12 -22.59 19.62
N ASP A 803 -26.79 -22.85 20.89
CA ASP A 803 -27.72 -23.04 22.01
C ASP A 803 -28.77 -21.94 22.28
N TYR A 804 -29.94 -22.45 22.68
CA TYR A 804 -31.20 -21.76 22.97
C TYR A 804 -31.29 -21.22 24.41
N THR A 805 -31.99 -20.10 24.60
CA THR A 805 -32.80 -19.84 25.81
C THR A 805 -34.30 -19.94 25.45
N PRO A 806 -35.21 -20.33 26.37
CA PRO A 806 -36.53 -20.88 26.01
C PRO A 806 -37.57 -19.80 25.66
N PHE A 807 -38.37 -20.06 24.61
CA PHE A 807 -39.47 -19.24 24.08
C PHE A 807 -40.77 -19.33 24.92
N LYS A 808 -41.64 -18.29 24.90
CA LYS A 808 -42.99 -18.25 25.51
C LYS A 808 -44.12 -18.18 24.45
N GLU A 809 -45.31 -18.70 24.77
CA GLU A 809 -46.55 -18.66 23.95
C GLU A 809 -46.97 -17.23 23.53
N GLY A 810 -47.42 -17.02 22.28
CA GLY A 810 -47.79 -15.68 21.77
C GLY A 810 -48.55 -15.61 20.42
N HIS A 811 -48.81 -14.37 19.96
CA HIS A 811 -49.42 -14.03 18.67
C HIS A 811 -48.34 -13.84 17.57
N CYS A 812 -48.49 -14.56 16.46
CA CYS A 812 -47.65 -14.51 15.28
C CYS A 812 -48.29 -13.66 14.16
N THR A 813 -47.47 -13.12 13.28
CA THR A 813 -47.82 -12.50 11.99
C THR A 813 -47.02 -13.15 10.88
N MET A 814 -47.65 -13.40 9.73
CA MET A 814 -47.02 -13.95 8.52
C MET A 814 -47.09 -12.92 7.41
N HIS A 815 -45.92 -12.47 6.94
CA HIS A 815 -45.77 -11.70 5.72
C HIS A 815 -45.49 -12.65 4.54
N VAL A 816 -46.29 -12.54 3.49
CA VAL A 816 -46.10 -13.29 2.25
C VAL A 816 -45.80 -12.29 1.14
N HIS A 817 -44.77 -12.54 0.34
CA HIS A 817 -44.44 -11.77 -0.85
C HIS A 817 -44.25 -12.69 -2.05
N GLN A 818 -45.14 -12.59 -3.03
CA GLN A 818 -45.04 -13.25 -4.33
C GLN A 818 -44.56 -12.24 -5.37
N TRP A 819 -43.55 -12.60 -6.18
CA TRP A 819 -43.17 -11.81 -7.34
C TRP A 819 -42.81 -12.69 -8.54
N TYR A 820 -42.95 -12.13 -9.74
CA TYR A 820 -42.60 -12.80 -10.99
C TYR A 820 -41.30 -12.25 -11.59
N ASN A 821 -40.51 -13.12 -12.21
CA ASN A 821 -39.24 -12.74 -12.85
C ASN A 821 -39.46 -12.38 -14.33
N ALA A 822 -39.44 -11.10 -14.66
CA ALA A 822 -39.69 -10.60 -16.03
C ALA A 822 -38.51 -10.79 -17.02
N ASN A 823 -37.37 -11.36 -16.59
CA ASN A 823 -36.18 -11.53 -17.43
C ASN A 823 -36.07 -12.88 -18.17
N ALA A 824 -37.07 -13.76 -18.05
CA ALA A 824 -37.26 -14.88 -18.99
C ALA A 824 -38.14 -14.35 -20.13
N GLY A 825 -37.59 -14.24 -21.34
CA GLY A 825 -38.27 -13.62 -22.49
C GLY A 825 -39.59 -14.29 -22.87
N GLY A 826 -40.70 -13.78 -22.33
CA GLY A 826 -42.07 -14.14 -22.66
C GLY A 826 -43.05 -13.25 -21.91
N GLY A 827 -43.60 -12.25 -22.60
CA GLY A 827 -44.64 -11.36 -22.06
C GLY A 827 -45.99 -12.07 -21.84
N PRO A 828 -47.04 -11.33 -21.41
CA PRO A 828 -48.21 -11.83 -20.66
C PRO A 828 -49.26 -12.62 -21.48
N PHE A 829 -48.87 -13.30 -22.56
CA PHE A 829 -49.80 -14.06 -23.41
C PHE A 829 -49.15 -15.31 -24.04
N GLY A 830 -49.01 -16.38 -23.26
CA GLY A 830 -49.06 -17.75 -23.82
C GLY A 830 -47.79 -18.59 -23.86
N ASP A 831 -46.86 -18.46 -22.91
CA ASP A 831 -45.92 -19.55 -22.59
C ASP A 831 -46.49 -20.40 -21.43
N PRO A 832 -46.76 -21.71 -21.62
CA PRO A 832 -47.24 -22.60 -20.57
C PRO A 832 -46.27 -22.85 -19.40
N ASN A 833 -45.00 -22.40 -19.47
CA ASN A 833 -44.01 -22.59 -18.41
C ASN A 833 -43.74 -21.32 -17.57
N TYR A 834 -44.79 -20.54 -17.29
CA TYR A 834 -44.75 -19.30 -16.50
C TYR A 834 -44.64 -19.59 -14.98
N GLN A 835 -43.58 -19.16 -14.28
CA GLN A 835 -43.36 -19.52 -12.86
C GLN A 835 -43.31 -18.31 -11.91
N ALA A 836 -44.17 -18.30 -10.89
CA ALA A 836 -44.16 -17.35 -9.77
C ALA A 836 -43.16 -17.80 -8.68
N THR A 837 -42.45 -16.87 -8.05
CA THR A 837 -41.60 -17.13 -6.88
C THR A 837 -42.24 -16.52 -5.64
N TYR A 838 -42.20 -17.24 -4.51
CA TYR A 838 -42.81 -16.80 -3.26
C TYR A 838 -41.74 -16.72 -2.16
N SER A 839 -41.78 -15.67 -1.34
CA SER A 839 -41.15 -15.62 -0.04
C SER A 839 -42.20 -15.48 1.05
N ILE A 840 -41.98 -16.18 2.16
CA ILE A 840 -42.87 -16.15 3.31
C ILE A 840 -41.99 -15.94 4.54
N GLU A 841 -42.34 -14.92 5.31
CA GLU A 841 -41.69 -14.53 6.54
C GLU A 841 -42.70 -14.57 7.67
N VAL A 842 -42.42 -15.31 8.74
CA VAL A 842 -43.25 -15.32 9.95
C VAL A 842 -42.51 -14.62 11.09
N THR A 843 -43.18 -13.70 11.78
CA THR A 843 -42.67 -12.82 12.84
C THR A 843 -43.64 -12.79 14.03
N MET A 844 -43.18 -12.78 15.29
CA MET A 844 -44.07 -12.61 16.46
C MET A 844 -44.17 -11.15 16.90
N TYR A 845 -45.33 -10.74 17.41
CA TYR A 845 -45.66 -9.32 17.64
C TYR A 845 -44.82 -8.62 18.72
N ASP A 846 -44.21 -9.36 19.66
CA ASP A 846 -43.54 -8.79 20.84
C ASP A 846 -42.01 -8.98 20.90
N ASP A 847 -41.39 -9.62 19.90
CA ASP A 847 -39.92 -9.72 19.81
C ASP A 847 -39.45 -9.10 18.50
N GLY A 848 -38.53 -8.13 18.59
CA GLY A 848 -37.96 -7.40 17.46
C GLY A 848 -37.31 -8.29 16.38
N PRO A 849 -36.66 -7.68 15.36
CA PRO A 849 -36.44 -8.24 14.02
C PRO A 849 -35.48 -9.46 13.90
N THR A 850 -35.10 -10.10 15.00
CA THR A 850 -34.06 -11.14 15.07
C THR A 850 -34.56 -12.58 14.93
N HIS A 851 -35.87 -12.81 14.79
CA HIS A 851 -36.43 -14.16 14.63
C HIS A 851 -37.30 -14.23 13.36
N LYS A 852 -36.66 -14.11 12.20
CA LYS A 852 -37.30 -14.23 10.89
C LYS A 852 -37.12 -15.66 10.38
N ILE A 853 -38.19 -16.42 10.27
CA ILE A 853 -38.18 -17.67 9.52
C ILE A 853 -38.58 -17.30 8.09
N GLY A 854 -37.58 -17.05 7.24
CA GLY A 854 -37.78 -16.74 5.83
C GLY A 854 -37.58 -17.98 4.97
N TYR A 855 -38.60 -18.36 4.20
CA TYR A 855 -38.52 -19.43 3.21
C TYR A 855 -38.75 -18.86 1.81
N VAL A 856 -37.96 -19.29 0.82
CA VAL A 856 -38.14 -18.91 -0.59
C VAL A 856 -38.34 -20.17 -1.41
N ALA A 857 -39.52 -20.32 -2.00
CA ALA A 857 -39.91 -21.48 -2.78
C ALA A 857 -40.11 -21.13 -4.26
N ARG A 858 -39.76 -22.05 -5.15
CA ARG A 858 -40.11 -21.99 -6.58
C ARG A 858 -40.90 -23.25 -6.92
N LYS A 859 -42.20 -23.11 -7.20
CA LYS A 859 -43.00 -24.09 -7.94
C LYS A 859 -44.45 -23.65 -8.16
N ASP A 860 -45.04 -24.30 -9.15
CA ASP A 860 -46.40 -24.25 -9.72
C ASP A 860 -47.36 -25.27 -9.10
N ALA A 861 -46.99 -25.91 -7.98
CA ALA A 861 -47.80 -26.94 -7.30
C ALA A 861 -47.89 -26.71 -5.79
N PRO A 862 -48.94 -27.22 -5.12
CA PRO A 862 -49.06 -27.26 -3.66
C PRO A 862 -47.78 -27.77 -3.00
N TYR A 863 -47.31 -27.07 -1.96
CA TYR A 863 -46.13 -27.49 -1.23
C TYR A 863 -46.25 -27.22 0.27
N ASP A 864 -45.63 -28.13 1.02
CA ASP A 864 -45.65 -28.14 2.48
C ASP A 864 -44.38 -27.47 2.99
N MET A 865 -44.54 -26.39 3.74
CA MET A 865 -43.45 -25.73 4.41
C MET A 865 -43.38 -26.21 5.86
N VAL A 866 -42.27 -26.86 6.16
CA VAL A 866 -41.93 -27.27 7.52
C VAL A 866 -41.16 -26.13 8.17
N SER A 867 -41.78 -25.49 9.16
CA SER A 867 -41.14 -24.45 9.99
C SER A 867 -40.80 -25.01 11.37
N LYS A 868 -40.17 -24.20 12.23
CA LYS A 868 -39.94 -24.54 13.65
C LYS A 868 -41.22 -24.46 14.52
N LEU A 869 -42.38 -24.20 13.91
CA LEU A 869 -43.70 -24.26 14.56
C LEU A 869 -44.22 -25.71 14.59
N ASP A 870 -45.17 -25.99 15.47
CA ASP A 870 -45.74 -27.33 15.67
C ASP A 870 -46.66 -27.82 14.54
N GLN A 871 -46.90 -26.97 13.55
CA GLN A 871 -47.80 -27.20 12.43
C GLN A 871 -47.11 -26.88 11.10
N VAL A 872 -47.48 -27.65 10.06
CA VAL A 872 -46.98 -27.51 8.69
C VAL A 872 -47.83 -26.49 7.95
N PHE A 873 -47.19 -25.52 7.28
CA PHE A 873 -47.90 -24.58 6.42
C PHE A 873 -48.07 -25.22 5.04
N HIS A 874 -49.32 -25.42 4.63
CA HIS A 874 -49.62 -25.87 3.29
C HIS A 874 -49.90 -24.64 2.41
N VAL A 875 -49.04 -24.45 1.40
CA VAL A 875 -49.13 -23.36 0.43
C VAL A 875 -49.78 -23.90 -0.83
N ASN A 876 -50.95 -23.37 -1.18
CA ASN A 876 -51.70 -23.79 -2.35
C ASN A 876 -51.75 -22.66 -3.39
N PRO A 877 -50.80 -22.63 -4.35
CA PRO A 877 -50.92 -21.74 -5.50
C PRO A 877 -52.04 -22.28 -6.40
N VAL A 878 -53.14 -21.53 -6.54
CA VAL A 878 -54.25 -21.94 -7.41
C VAL A 878 -53.92 -21.50 -8.84
N GLU A 879 -53.95 -22.45 -9.78
CA GLU A 879 -53.50 -22.30 -11.18
C GLU A 879 -54.29 -21.26 -12.00
N ASP A 880 -55.50 -20.88 -11.57
CA ASP A 880 -56.36 -19.92 -12.28
C ASP A 880 -57.11 -19.00 -11.29
N GLY A 881 -56.61 -17.78 -11.07
CA GLY A 881 -57.41 -16.62 -10.64
C GLY A 881 -57.07 -15.95 -9.29
N ASP A 882 -56.36 -14.82 -9.38
CA ASP A 882 -56.32 -13.64 -8.49
C ASP A 882 -55.90 -13.70 -7.01
N TYR A 883 -55.88 -14.83 -6.32
CA TYR A 883 -55.48 -14.86 -4.90
C TYR A 883 -54.50 -15.99 -4.54
N ILE A 884 -53.72 -15.80 -3.47
CA ILE A 884 -52.81 -16.78 -2.89
C ILE A 884 -53.45 -17.32 -1.60
N GLU A 885 -53.42 -18.64 -1.42
CA GLU A 885 -54.02 -19.31 -0.27
C GLU A 885 -52.98 -20.04 0.59
N PHE A 886 -53.09 -19.83 1.91
CA PHE A 886 -52.28 -20.51 2.92
C PHE A 886 -53.17 -21.19 3.94
N THR A 887 -52.76 -22.38 4.37
CA THR A 887 -53.42 -23.09 5.46
C THR A 887 -52.43 -23.58 6.50
N LEU A 888 -52.81 -23.48 7.77
CA LEU A 888 -52.07 -24.00 8.92
C LEU A 888 -53.07 -24.73 9.82
N GLY A 889 -52.97 -26.05 9.88
CA GLY A 889 -53.99 -26.87 10.54
C GLY A 889 -55.37 -26.68 9.88
N SER A 890 -56.37 -26.29 10.66
CA SER A 890 -57.73 -26.00 10.17
C SER A 890 -57.94 -24.54 9.74
N THR A 891 -56.95 -23.66 9.95
CA THR A 891 -57.07 -22.22 9.70
C THR A 891 -56.57 -21.89 8.30
N LYS A 892 -57.28 -20.99 7.61
CA LYS A 892 -57.07 -20.68 6.20
C LYS A 892 -57.06 -19.17 5.99
N TRP A 893 -56.14 -18.70 5.17
CA TRP A 893 -55.94 -17.30 4.84
C TRP A 893 -55.82 -17.09 3.34
N ARG A 894 -56.43 -15.99 2.87
CA ARG A 894 -56.33 -15.52 1.49
C ARG A 894 -56.06 -14.02 1.47
N ASN A 895 -55.34 -13.55 0.46
CA ASN A 895 -55.12 -12.11 0.28
C ASN A 895 -56.40 -11.37 -0.16
N ASP A 896 -57.49 -12.06 -0.55
CA ASP A 896 -58.67 -11.43 -1.15
C ASP A 896 -59.97 -11.55 -0.33
N ASP A 897 -59.98 -12.26 0.81
CA ASP A 897 -61.19 -12.50 1.62
C ASP A 897 -61.25 -11.70 2.94
N GLY A 898 -60.29 -10.79 3.15
CA GLY A 898 -60.20 -9.92 4.32
C GLY A 898 -59.68 -10.59 5.59
N SER A 899 -59.20 -11.84 5.50
CA SER A 899 -58.53 -12.56 6.60
C SER A 899 -57.11 -12.07 6.89
N CYS A 900 -56.50 -11.33 5.96
CA CYS A 900 -55.18 -10.72 6.07
C CYS A 900 -55.23 -9.24 5.70
N GLN A 901 -54.28 -8.46 6.23
CA GLN A 901 -54.02 -7.12 5.68
C GLN A 901 -53.26 -7.26 4.38
N VAL A 902 -53.81 -6.71 3.31
CA VAL A 902 -53.18 -6.70 2.00
C VAL A 902 -52.08 -5.65 1.98
N GLY A 903 -50.89 -6.04 1.53
CA GLY A 903 -49.72 -5.18 1.46
C GLY A 903 -49.85 -4.10 0.38
N LYS A 904 -48.85 -3.22 0.30
CA LYS A 904 -48.83 -2.06 -0.63
C LYS A 904 -48.84 -2.47 -2.12
N TYR A 905 -48.46 -3.70 -2.43
CA TYR A 905 -48.34 -4.25 -3.77
C TYR A 905 -49.20 -5.52 -3.86
N ASP A 906 -50.41 -5.41 -4.42
CA ASP A 906 -51.34 -6.54 -4.64
C ASP A 906 -51.98 -6.46 -6.03
N HIS A 907 -51.16 -6.21 -7.06
CA HIS A 907 -51.62 -6.07 -8.43
C HIS A 907 -50.66 -6.72 -9.42
N GLY A 908 -51.18 -7.63 -10.25
CA GLY A 908 -50.42 -8.25 -11.35
C GLY A 908 -49.32 -9.19 -10.86
N ALA A 909 -48.07 -8.82 -11.15
CA ALA A 909 -46.87 -9.64 -11.01
C ALA A 909 -46.13 -9.50 -9.66
N ASP A 910 -46.74 -8.81 -8.69
CA ASP A 910 -46.19 -8.63 -7.34
C ASP A 910 -47.34 -8.51 -6.34
N ARG A 911 -47.40 -9.43 -5.36
CA ARG A 911 -48.48 -9.56 -4.37
C ARG A 911 -47.93 -9.75 -2.98
N GLN A 912 -48.45 -8.98 -2.02
CA GLN A 912 -48.05 -9.02 -0.62
C GLN A 912 -49.24 -9.10 0.33
N MET A 913 -49.13 -9.88 1.40
CA MET A 913 -50.11 -9.88 2.49
C MET A 913 -49.49 -10.17 3.86
N ASP A 914 -50.12 -9.64 4.89
CA ASP A 914 -49.77 -9.77 6.30
C ASP A 914 -50.93 -10.37 7.10
N CYS A 915 -50.75 -11.58 7.63
CA CYS A 915 -51.78 -12.37 8.28
C CYS A 915 -51.43 -12.64 9.75
N GLY A 916 -52.31 -12.31 10.69
CA GLY A 916 -52.11 -12.62 12.13
C GLY A 916 -52.70 -13.98 12.54
N PHE A 917 -52.00 -14.74 13.37
CA PHE A 917 -52.48 -16.02 13.93
C PHE A 917 -51.87 -16.31 15.32
N THR A 918 -52.40 -17.30 16.03
CA THR A 918 -51.89 -17.72 17.35
C THR A 918 -50.98 -18.94 17.18
N CYS A 919 -49.81 -18.95 17.85
CA CYS A 919 -48.79 -19.97 17.63
C CYS A 919 -48.17 -20.46 18.96
N THR A 920 -47.87 -21.76 19.03
CA THR A 920 -47.29 -22.44 20.20
C THR A 920 -45.95 -23.09 19.83
N TRP A 921 -44.91 -22.85 20.64
CA TRP A 921 -43.62 -23.53 20.48
C TRP A 921 -43.61 -24.84 21.27
N LEU A 922 -43.48 -25.98 20.60
CA LEU A 922 -43.31 -27.27 21.26
C LEU A 922 -41.85 -27.48 21.62
N GLY A 923 -41.47 -27.02 22.81
CA GLY A 923 -40.12 -27.20 23.31
C GLY A 923 -39.71 -28.66 23.44
N GLY A 924 -38.75 -29.07 22.62
CA GLY A 924 -38.10 -30.37 22.68
C GLY A 924 -37.03 -30.49 21.60
N ASP A 925 -35.84 -30.93 22.02
CA ASP A 925 -34.71 -31.30 21.17
C ASP A 925 -35.16 -32.40 20.18
N SER A 926 -35.23 -32.09 18.89
CA SER A 926 -35.89 -32.95 17.88
C SER A 926 -34.92 -33.86 17.14
N THR A 927 -33.94 -34.43 17.84
CA THR A 927 -33.16 -35.58 17.34
C THR A 927 -33.97 -36.88 17.33
N ASP A 928 -35.24 -36.86 17.76
CA ASP A 928 -36.06 -38.08 17.90
C ASP A 928 -37.47 -37.98 17.25
N ARG A 929 -37.55 -37.40 16.04
CA ARG A 929 -38.68 -37.72 15.13
C ARG A 929 -38.18 -38.68 14.05
N THR A 930 -38.21 -39.97 14.39
CA THR A 930 -38.24 -41.03 13.38
C THR A 930 -39.38 -40.76 12.40
N PRO A 931 -39.17 -40.88 11.07
CA PRO A 931 -40.28 -40.94 10.12
C PRO A 931 -41.14 -42.14 10.50
N LEU A 932 -42.33 -41.86 11.01
CA LEU A 932 -43.34 -42.86 11.28
C LEU A 932 -43.71 -43.51 9.95
N GLY A 933 -43.28 -44.76 9.78
CA GLY A 933 -43.90 -45.82 8.98
C GLY A 933 -44.25 -45.49 7.52
N LEU A 934 -43.53 -46.15 6.61
CA LEU A 934 -44.08 -46.58 5.33
C LEU A 934 -45.47 -47.21 5.58
N PHE A 935 -46.55 -46.60 5.08
CA PHE A 935 -47.81 -47.30 4.83
C PHE A 935 -48.17 -47.15 3.36
N LEU A 936 -48.12 -48.30 2.69
CA LEU A 936 -48.67 -48.59 1.37
C LEU A 936 -50.17 -48.27 1.33
N ALA A 937 -50.59 -47.53 0.30
CA ALA A 937 -51.79 -47.75 -0.51
C ALA A 937 -51.66 -46.97 -1.81
#